data_AF-A0A835GAW9-F1
#
_entry.id   AF-A0A835GAW9-F1
#
_cell.length_a   1.000
_cell.length_b   1.000
_cell.length_c   1.000
_cell.angle_alpha   90.00
_cell.angle_beta   90.00
_cell.angle_gamma   90.00
#
_symmetry.space_group_name_H-M   'P 1'
#
loop_
_entity.id
_entity.type
_entity.pdbx_description
1 polymer ?
#
loop_
_entity_poly.entity_id
_entity_poly.type
_entity_poly.pdbx_seq_one_letter_code
_entity_poly.pdbx_strand_id
1 'polypeptide(L)'
;MGQYANVDVLLGGGKGTALFDPAGVTWATKIYDRRLPNLIVQNNCLNKPSLLGAKTTDKWLLGVPSCSFAFWLSINWGLAFKPRLTFIVQRTVSYRVQSKLLQHPQVRVLTGHTHERHEEVMRHWLRAPSARIVAGQHYRRTHRQLTSETGASSKRTRALSSSSLEVLRPPDSHQPQFLTTESLQRGSNARIIPDNNYSKERRALLDEETLTAVGGKQQLNEDEVIANDILMKWKMNELNASYMNPQHFNFSKHYFSYKKDIDKSKVYQIIKRMPKGAVLHVHSSLMLSADVLVKLTYEDHLYACYTHDDIDLVRLSGNLVSELRNSSGDPAAFDSQLKKYFTLDKDDGEDYNFVDINTVWKRFDKVYFAIKSLISYRPVREKYWYETLKQFYDDNIMYIEIRSGLQSLYELDGTKHSRKYLVDLYRKVTEKFMETHPDFIGVKLIITKHRAQSIDQVLEALNMARRLKAEEPDMIAGFDLVGQEDIGRPLTDFLPALSEAKGDINFYLHAGETAWLGTSADENLVDAILLGSKRIGHGYALTKHPSLMSAVMKKDIALEVNVISNVVLSLVHDVRNHPLASYLAMGAPVVLSSDDPGAWSAEPVSHDFFVAFMGVASKHADLRMLKQLALNSITYSALDDEGKARLLKVFNNRWDTFVRDVINDVSLLDTNWNLTQALYHAGRLRPWYPVEQVPKGFGNPILGTIPISVVRA
;
A
#
# COMPACT_ATOMS: atom_id res chain seq x y z
N MET A 1 47.98 -42.42 15.47
CA MET A 1 48.98 -43.45 15.82
C MET A 1 48.35 -44.82 15.61
N GLY A 2 48.95 -45.63 14.72
CA GLY A 2 48.69 -47.08 14.46
C GLY A 2 47.36 -47.45 13.78
N GLN A 3 47.26 -48.32 12.77
CA GLN A 3 48.18 -49.23 12.07
C GLN A 3 47.62 -49.59 10.67
N TYR A 4 48.56 -49.79 9.72
CA TYR A 4 48.61 -50.61 8.48
C TYR A 4 47.42 -51.53 8.14
N ALA A 5 46.80 -51.46 6.95
CA ALA A 5 47.23 -51.85 5.58
C ALA A 5 46.79 -53.27 5.18
N ASN A 6 46.03 -53.39 4.09
CA ASN A 6 46.25 -54.41 3.05
C ASN A 6 45.52 -54.03 1.74
N VAL A 7 46.27 -54.17 0.67
CA VAL A 7 45.90 -54.01 -0.74
C VAL A 7 45.68 -55.41 -1.30
N ASP A 8 44.70 -55.60 -2.17
CA ASP A 8 44.83 -56.56 -3.27
C ASP A 8 43.99 -56.12 -4.48
N VAL A 9 44.65 -56.16 -5.64
CA VAL A 9 44.15 -55.87 -6.99
C VAL A 9 44.14 -57.20 -7.74
N LEU A 10 43.06 -57.51 -8.45
CA LEU A 10 43.09 -58.48 -9.55
C LEU A 10 42.18 -58.03 -10.71
N LEU A 11 42.78 -58.12 -11.90
CA LEU A 11 42.31 -57.68 -13.22
C LEU A 11 41.49 -58.79 -13.92
N GLY A 12 40.60 -58.36 -14.84
CA GLY A 12 40.49 -58.97 -16.17
C GLY A 12 39.14 -59.57 -16.58
N GLY A 13 38.65 -59.17 -17.77
CA GLY A 13 37.76 -60.00 -18.61
C GLY A 13 36.62 -59.24 -19.29
N GLY A 14 36.85 -58.68 -20.49
CA GLY A 14 35.83 -58.02 -21.31
C GLY A 14 35.09 -58.96 -22.28
N LYS A 15 33.94 -58.48 -22.78
CA LYS A 15 33.39 -58.73 -24.13
C LYS A 15 32.61 -57.50 -24.56
N GLY A 16 32.92 -56.97 -25.75
CA GLY A 16 32.30 -55.79 -26.32
C GLY A 16 31.19 -56.10 -27.32
N THR A 17 30.47 -55.04 -27.69
CA THR A 17 29.83 -54.85 -29.00
C THR A 17 29.85 -53.35 -29.31
N ALA A 18 30.40 -53.01 -30.47
CA ALA A 18 30.46 -51.67 -31.03
C ALA A 18 29.30 -51.43 -32.00
N LEU A 19 28.77 -50.21 -32.05
CA LEU A 19 28.09 -49.64 -33.21
C LEU A 19 28.35 -48.12 -33.26
N PHE A 20 28.48 -47.63 -34.48
CA PHE A 20 29.10 -46.39 -34.94
C PHE A 20 28.32 -45.07 -34.68
N ASP A 21 29.10 -43.98 -34.61
CA ASP A 21 28.80 -42.52 -34.67
C ASP A 21 28.54 -42.08 -36.16
N PRO A 22 27.85 -40.94 -36.50
CA PRO A 22 28.47 -39.60 -36.46
C PRO A 22 27.51 -38.39 -36.22
N ALA A 23 27.88 -37.46 -35.33
CA ALA A 23 27.84 -36.01 -35.58
C ALA A 23 28.51 -35.21 -34.44
N GLY A 24 29.72 -34.71 -34.72
CA GLY A 24 30.63 -34.15 -33.73
C GLY A 24 30.51 -32.66 -33.47
N VAL A 25 31.20 -32.21 -32.40
CA VAL A 25 31.75 -30.87 -32.26
C VAL A 25 33.05 -30.95 -31.41
N THR A 26 34.04 -30.22 -31.92
CA THR A 26 35.43 -29.94 -31.55
C THR A 26 35.91 -30.03 -30.10
N TRP A 27 37.12 -30.58 -29.97
CA TRP A 27 38.02 -30.50 -28.82
C TRP A 27 38.63 -29.10 -28.66
N ALA A 28 38.62 -28.57 -27.43
CA ALA A 28 39.60 -27.59 -26.97
C ALA A 28 39.94 -27.89 -25.50
N THR A 29 41.14 -28.39 -25.28
CA THR A 29 41.80 -28.68 -24.00
C THR A 29 42.00 -27.40 -23.20
N LYS A 30 41.39 -27.29 -22.01
CA LYS A 30 41.74 -26.28 -21.00
C LYS A 30 42.80 -26.84 -20.06
N ILE A 31 44.03 -26.35 -20.21
CA ILE A 31 45.09 -26.47 -19.21
C ILE A 31 44.69 -25.59 -18.02
N TYR A 32 44.63 -26.19 -16.83
CA TYR A 32 44.48 -25.49 -15.56
C TYR A 32 45.81 -24.83 -15.19
N ASP A 33 45.88 -23.51 -15.23
CA ASP A 33 46.91 -22.76 -14.51
C ASP A 33 46.28 -22.07 -13.29
N ARG A 34 46.64 -22.55 -12.10
CA ARG A 34 46.32 -21.96 -10.81
C ARG A 34 47.47 -21.02 -10.44
N ARG A 35 47.35 -19.73 -10.78
CA ARG A 35 47.96 -18.59 -10.05
C ARG A 35 47.67 -17.25 -10.75
N LEU A 36 46.54 -16.61 -10.44
CA LEU A 36 46.38 -15.15 -10.57
C LEU A 36 45.42 -14.65 -9.46
N PRO A 37 45.81 -13.67 -8.62
CA PRO A 37 44.90 -13.05 -7.67
C PRO A 37 44.01 -12.02 -8.39
N ASN A 38 42.72 -12.05 -8.07
CA ASN A 38 41.72 -10.98 -8.19
C ASN A 38 41.97 -9.92 -9.29
N LEU A 39 41.58 -10.23 -10.52
CA LEU A 39 41.20 -9.18 -11.47
C LEU A 39 39.84 -8.63 -11.01
N ILE A 40 39.88 -7.45 -10.39
CA ILE A 40 38.71 -6.60 -10.22
C ILE A 40 38.19 -6.30 -11.62
N VAL A 41 37.01 -6.82 -11.96
CA VAL A 41 36.27 -6.33 -13.12
C VAL A 41 35.98 -4.86 -12.81
N GLN A 42 36.69 -3.95 -13.47
CA GLN A 42 36.28 -2.55 -13.54
C GLN A 42 34.93 -2.52 -14.24
N ASN A 43 33.86 -2.59 -13.46
CA ASN A 43 32.54 -2.24 -13.96
C ASN A 43 32.60 -0.77 -14.37
N ASN A 44 32.03 -0.45 -15.54
CA ASN A 44 31.95 0.88 -16.13
C ASN A 44 31.19 1.85 -15.21
N CYS A 45 31.81 2.31 -14.12
CA CYS A 45 31.28 3.42 -13.33
C CYS A 45 31.42 4.67 -14.18
N LEU A 46 30.29 5.22 -14.62
CA LEU A 46 30.28 6.45 -15.39
C LEU A 46 30.61 7.62 -14.45
N ASN A 47 31.49 8.52 -14.90
CA ASN A 47 31.64 9.82 -14.29
C ASN A 47 30.40 10.66 -14.62
N LYS A 48 29.35 10.57 -13.78
CA LYS A 48 28.15 11.44 -13.70
C LYS A 48 27.38 11.66 -15.03
N PRO A 49 26.05 11.47 -15.10
CA PRO A 49 25.27 12.10 -16.16
C PRO A 49 25.33 13.62 -15.97
N SER A 50 25.90 14.33 -16.95
CA SER A 50 26.15 15.78 -16.94
C SER A 50 24.98 16.57 -16.33
N LEU A 51 25.25 17.35 -15.28
CA LEU A 51 24.23 18.07 -14.49
C LEU A 51 23.61 19.30 -15.19
N LEU A 52 23.85 19.48 -16.48
CA LEU A 52 23.27 20.54 -17.29
C LEU A 52 23.00 19.95 -18.68
N GLY A 53 21.75 20.06 -19.15
CA GLY A 53 21.42 19.84 -20.54
C GLY A 53 22.10 20.88 -21.42
N ALA A 54 23.39 20.69 -21.72
CA ALA A 54 24.06 21.40 -22.78
C ALA A 54 23.70 20.68 -24.09
N LYS A 55 22.84 21.30 -24.89
CA LYS A 55 22.72 20.96 -26.31
C LYS A 55 24.10 21.19 -26.95
N THR A 56 24.87 20.13 -27.14
CA THR A 56 26.08 20.18 -27.96
C THR A 56 25.65 20.29 -29.41
N THR A 57 25.72 21.50 -29.96
CA THR A 57 25.82 21.68 -31.41
C THR A 57 27.26 21.41 -31.82
N ASP A 58 27.46 20.35 -32.58
CA ASP A 58 28.71 20.06 -33.28
C ASP A 58 29.07 21.22 -34.22
N LYS A 59 30.26 21.80 -34.02
CA LYS A 59 31.04 22.41 -35.10
C LYS A 59 32.51 22.12 -34.90
N TRP A 60 33.04 21.34 -35.83
CA TRP A 60 34.44 21.24 -36.17
C TRP A 60 35.05 22.62 -36.48
N LEU A 61 36.25 22.90 -35.94
CA LEU A 61 37.34 23.58 -36.66
C LEU A 61 38.66 23.50 -35.89
N LEU A 62 39.72 23.37 -36.68
CA LEU A 62 41.13 23.12 -36.37
C LEU A 62 41.85 24.28 -35.65
N GLY A 63 42.94 23.97 -34.94
CA GLY A 63 44.06 24.91 -34.75
C GLY A 63 44.73 24.89 -33.36
N VAL A 64 46.00 24.51 -33.32
CA VAL A 64 46.92 24.50 -32.15
C VAL A 64 47.58 25.89 -31.95
N PRO A 65 48.46 26.16 -30.96
CA PRO A 65 48.25 27.13 -29.89
C PRO A 65 49.21 28.36 -29.94
N SER A 66 48.94 29.42 -29.16
CA SER A 66 50.02 30.32 -28.70
C SER A 66 49.64 31.20 -27.50
N CYS A 67 50.52 31.10 -26.51
CA CYS A 67 51.01 32.04 -25.48
C CYS A 67 50.43 33.45 -25.25
N SER A 68 50.39 33.77 -23.94
CA SER A 68 50.87 35.00 -23.27
C SER A 68 49.86 36.04 -22.73
N PHE A 69 49.81 36.05 -21.39
CA PHE A 69 50.04 37.17 -20.44
C PHE A 69 49.13 38.40 -20.32
N ALA A 70 48.95 38.75 -19.03
CA ALA A 70 48.71 40.08 -18.43
C ALA A 70 47.26 40.63 -18.46
N PHE A 71 46.72 41.37 -17.49
CA PHE A 71 46.97 41.68 -16.06
C PHE A 71 45.75 42.58 -15.64
N TRP A 72 45.31 42.54 -14.38
CA TRP A 72 44.60 43.59 -13.60
C TRP A 72 43.47 44.46 -14.23
N LEU A 73 42.30 44.56 -13.58
CA LEU A 73 42.02 45.58 -12.53
C LEU A 73 40.56 45.51 -12.05
N SER A 74 40.40 45.71 -10.75
CA SER A 74 39.18 45.82 -9.95
C SER A 74 38.49 47.17 -10.13
N ILE A 75 37.15 47.26 -10.12
CA ILE A 75 36.41 48.43 -9.59
C ILE A 75 35.06 47.97 -8.97
N ASN A 76 34.86 48.39 -7.72
CA ASN A 76 33.65 48.32 -6.89
C ASN A 76 32.47 49.15 -7.47
N TRP A 77 31.25 48.97 -6.95
CA TRP A 77 30.40 50.02 -6.34
C TRP A 77 29.06 49.38 -5.95
N GLY A 78 28.71 49.51 -4.67
CA GLY A 78 27.38 49.16 -4.16
C GLY A 78 26.41 50.35 -4.21
N LEU A 79 25.12 50.08 -3.99
CA LEU A 79 24.30 50.66 -2.93
C LEU A 79 22.81 50.31 -3.10
N ALA A 80 22.15 50.24 -1.95
CA ALA A 80 20.77 49.83 -1.69
C ALA A 80 19.71 50.84 -2.15
N PHE A 81 18.43 50.42 -2.24
CA PHE A 81 17.25 51.08 -1.62
C PHE A 81 15.96 50.25 -1.85
N LYS A 82 15.16 50.05 -0.79
CA LYS A 82 13.73 49.63 -0.77
C LYS A 82 12.85 50.91 -0.63
N PRO A 83 11.49 50.85 -0.50
CA PRO A 83 10.43 50.16 -1.26
C PRO A 83 9.27 51.15 -1.63
N ARG A 84 8.20 50.72 -2.34
CA ARG A 84 6.88 51.41 -2.33
C ARG A 84 5.71 50.51 -2.73
N LEU A 85 4.61 50.62 -1.96
CA LEU A 85 3.22 50.23 -2.29
C LEU A 85 2.75 51.03 -3.55
N THR A 86 1.71 50.70 -4.34
CA THR A 86 0.32 50.36 -4.00
C THR A 86 -0.49 50.07 -5.30
N PHE A 87 -1.65 49.43 -5.14
CA PHE A 87 -2.92 49.52 -5.92
C PHE A 87 -3.34 48.44 -6.93
N ILE A 88 -4.56 47.98 -6.64
CA ILE A 88 -5.49 47.08 -7.31
C ILE A 88 -6.16 47.81 -8.50
N VAL A 89 -6.27 47.14 -9.64
CA VAL A 89 -7.31 47.41 -10.66
C VAL A 89 -7.81 46.08 -11.24
N GLN A 90 -9.12 45.84 -11.10
CA GLN A 90 -9.88 44.82 -11.81
C GLN A 90 -9.85 45.09 -13.32
N ARG A 91 -9.54 44.08 -14.14
CA ARG A 91 -10.06 43.99 -15.51
C ARG A 91 -10.35 42.54 -15.91
N THR A 92 -11.62 42.34 -16.24
CA THR A 92 -12.22 41.27 -17.03
C THR A 92 -11.47 41.08 -18.35
N VAL A 93 -11.13 39.84 -18.73
CA VAL A 93 -10.71 39.50 -20.10
C VAL A 93 -11.40 38.21 -20.55
N SER A 94 -12.07 38.36 -21.68
CA SER A 94 -12.85 37.38 -22.43
C SER A 94 -11.95 36.35 -23.13
N TYR A 95 -12.39 35.09 -23.16
CA TYR A 95 -11.72 34.00 -23.87
C TYR A 95 -11.73 34.23 -25.39
N ARG A 96 -10.56 34.12 -26.03
CA ARG A 96 -10.42 34.00 -27.49
C ARG A 96 -9.52 32.80 -27.79
N VAL A 97 -10.12 31.77 -28.36
CA VAL A 97 -9.43 30.55 -28.83
C VAL A 97 -8.66 30.89 -30.11
N GLN A 98 -7.34 30.66 -30.12
CA GLN A 98 -6.53 30.61 -31.33
C GLN A 98 -5.83 29.25 -31.40
N SER A 99 -6.21 28.46 -32.40
CA SER A 99 -5.52 27.25 -32.81
C SER A 99 -4.17 27.62 -33.45
N LYS A 100 -3.09 26.99 -32.99
CA LYS A 100 -1.79 27.00 -33.68
C LYS A 100 -1.48 25.59 -34.15
N LEU A 101 -1.38 25.47 -35.47
CA LEU A 101 -0.85 24.32 -36.20
C LEU A 101 0.59 24.02 -35.76
N LEU A 102 0.89 22.75 -35.52
CA LEU A 102 2.25 22.22 -35.47
C LEU A 102 2.54 21.48 -36.78
N GLN A 103 3.57 21.95 -37.49
CA GLN A 103 4.15 21.32 -38.67
C GLN A 103 5.15 20.25 -38.23
N HIS A 104 5.03 19.03 -38.78
CA HIS A 104 6.07 17.99 -38.73
C HIS A 104 6.95 18.05 -39.99
N PRO A 105 8.25 17.70 -39.91
CA PRO A 105 9.05 17.45 -41.10
C PRO A 105 9.06 15.95 -41.48
N GLN A 106 8.56 15.68 -42.69
CA GLN A 106 9.13 14.83 -43.74
C GLN A 106 10.03 13.63 -43.33
N VAL A 107 9.53 12.41 -43.54
CA VAL A 107 10.33 11.26 -43.99
C VAL A 107 9.65 10.63 -45.21
N ARG A 108 10.49 10.31 -46.20
CA ARG A 108 10.18 9.88 -47.57
C ARG A 108 9.37 8.58 -47.66
N VAL A 109 8.53 8.60 -48.68
CA VAL A 109 7.74 7.51 -49.28
C VAL A 109 8.62 6.50 -50.02
N LEU A 110 8.30 5.21 -49.87
CA LEU A 110 8.28 4.17 -50.92
C LEU A 110 7.06 3.29 -50.63
N THR A 111 5.89 3.63 -51.19
CA THR A 111 5.26 3.09 -52.41
C THR A 111 4.72 1.66 -52.28
N GLY A 112 3.41 1.53 -52.48
CA GLY A 112 2.69 0.29 -52.75
C GLY A 112 1.35 0.26 -52.02
N HIS A 113 0.41 1.15 -52.37
CA HIS A 113 -0.74 0.83 -53.23
C HIS A 113 -1.73 -0.16 -52.58
N THR A 114 -3.03 0.11 -52.44
CA THR A 114 -3.88 1.23 -52.86
C THR A 114 -5.26 0.97 -52.26
N HIS A 115 -5.92 2.07 -51.88
CA HIS A 115 -7.36 2.36 -52.04
C HIS A 115 -8.40 1.38 -51.41
N GLU A 116 -9.46 1.83 -50.74
CA GLU A 116 -9.98 3.17 -50.49
C GLU A 116 -11.16 3.09 -49.50
N ARG A 117 -11.23 4.10 -48.62
CA ARG A 117 -12.39 4.99 -48.33
C ARG A 117 -13.76 4.36 -47.98
N HIS A 118 -14.60 4.95 -47.14
CA HIS A 118 -14.69 6.26 -46.47
C HIS A 118 -15.76 6.09 -45.35
N GLU A 119 -15.66 6.94 -44.31
CA GLU A 119 -16.79 7.55 -43.56
C GLU A 119 -17.68 6.65 -42.68
N GLU A 120 -18.21 7.03 -41.51
CA GLU A 120 -18.22 8.27 -40.73
C GLU A 120 -18.81 7.98 -39.33
N VAL A 121 -18.14 8.49 -38.29
CA VAL A 121 -18.61 9.14 -37.05
C VAL A 121 -19.91 8.68 -36.31
N MET A 122 -19.67 8.26 -35.05
CA MET A 122 -20.38 8.57 -33.79
C MET A 122 -21.92 8.75 -33.74
N ARG A 123 -22.60 7.94 -32.90
CA ARG A 123 -23.16 8.34 -31.58
C ARG A 123 -24.16 7.32 -31.01
N HIS A 124 -24.05 7.15 -29.69
CA HIS A 124 -25.12 6.92 -28.69
C HIS A 124 -25.69 5.50 -28.43
N TRP A 125 -25.39 5.07 -27.19
CA TRP A 125 -26.32 4.67 -26.12
C TRP A 125 -27.27 3.47 -26.31
N LEU A 126 -27.05 2.49 -25.41
CA LEU A 126 -28.06 1.77 -24.61
C LEU A 126 -29.31 1.26 -25.33
N ARG A 127 -29.32 -0.03 -25.66
CA ARG A 127 -30.06 -1.08 -24.92
C ARG A 127 -30.08 -2.36 -25.75
N ALA A 128 -29.90 -3.47 -25.06
CA ALA A 128 -30.02 -4.83 -25.58
C ALA A 128 -31.35 -5.05 -26.33
N PRO A 129 -31.36 -6.06 -27.22
CA PRO A 129 -32.44 -7.02 -27.16
C PRO A 129 -31.90 -8.45 -26.96
N SER A 130 -32.45 -9.06 -25.92
CA SER A 130 -32.86 -10.45 -25.81
C SER A 130 -32.88 -11.28 -27.10
N ALA A 131 -32.35 -12.49 -26.95
CA ALA A 131 -32.28 -13.57 -27.92
C ALA A 131 -33.61 -14.09 -28.46
N ARG A 132 -33.60 -14.52 -29.73
CA ARG A 132 -34.17 -15.77 -30.26
C ARG A 132 -33.23 -16.21 -31.40
N ILE A 133 -32.43 -17.26 -31.26
CA ILE A 133 -32.75 -18.69 -31.52
C ILE A 133 -33.56 -18.89 -32.81
N VAL A 134 -32.85 -19.31 -33.87
CA VAL A 134 -33.32 -20.32 -34.84
C VAL A 134 -32.20 -21.32 -35.05
N ALA A 135 -32.64 -22.57 -35.18
CA ALA A 135 -31.95 -23.83 -35.08
C ALA A 135 -30.95 -24.15 -36.21
N GLY A 136 -30.07 -25.11 -35.94
CA GLY A 136 -29.21 -25.70 -36.97
C GLY A 136 -28.26 -26.80 -36.47
N GLN A 137 -28.84 -27.86 -35.90
CA GLN A 137 -28.43 -29.27 -35.98
C GLN A 137 -26.95 -29.73 -35.90
N HIS A 138 -26.75 -30.74 -35.02
CA HIS A 138 -25.80 -31.87 -35.08
C HIS A 138 -24.30 -31.53 -34.78
N TYR A 139 -23.51 -32.29 -34.01
CA TYR A 139 -23.55 -33.71 -33.64
C TYR A 139 -22.54 -33.98 -32.49
N ARG A 140 -22.85 -34.99 -31.65
CA ARG A 140 -21.97 -35.85 -30.81
C ARG A 140 -21.03 -35.24 -29.74
N ARG A 141 -21.44 -35.44 -28.49
CA ARG A 141 -20.54 -35.83 -27.37
C ARG A 141 -20.60 -37.35 -27.18
N THR A 142 -19.43 -37.96 -26.98
CA THR A 142 -19.26 -39.30 -26.40
C THR A 142 -18.78 -39.16 -24.95
N HIS A 143 -19.47 -39.82 -24.02
CA HIS A 143 -18.92 -40.67 -22.94
C HIS A 143 -20.07 -41.10 -22.00
N ARG A 144 -20.44 -42.38 -22.03
CA ARG A 144 -20.11 -43.43 -21.02
C ARG A 144 -20.54 -43.01 -19.60
N GLN A 145 -21.74 -43.39 -19.18
CA GLN A 145 -22.06 -44.62 -18.42
C GLN A 145 -21.26 -44.77 -17.13
N LEU A 146 -21.96 -44.61 -15.99
CA LEU A 146 -22.20 -45.68 -15.02
C LEU A 146 -23.24 -45.20 -14.00
N THR A 147 -24.39 -45.87 -13.97
CA THR A 147 -25.33 -45.86 -12.84
C THR A 147 -25.61 -47.31 -12.48
N SER A 148 -25.40 -47.66 -11.23
CA SER A 148 -25.90 -48.89 -10.60
C SER A 148 -27.31 -48.64 -10.06
N GLU A 149 -28.21 -49.57 -10.40
CA GLU A 149 -29.28 -50.13 -9.55
C GLU A 149 -30.36 -49.18 -8.99
N THR A 150 -31.59 -49.58 -8.70
CA THR A 150 -32.58 -50.59 -9.08
C THR A 150 -33.86 -50.08 -8.38
N GLY A 151 -35.05 -50.51 -8.79
CA GLY A 151 -36.22 -50.47 -7.90
C GLY A 151 -37.46 -49.83 -8.50
N ALA A 152 -38.37 -50.70 -8.90
CA ALA A 152 -39.64 -50.41 -9.54
C ALA A 152 -40.77 -50.03 -8.56
N SER A 153 -41.89 -49.61 -9.18
CA SER A 153 -43.28 -49.77 -8.75
C SER A 153 -43.78 -48.73 -7.73
N SER A 154 -44.79 -47.91 -8.02
CA SER A 154 -46.15 -48.36 -8.31
C SER A 154 -47.05 -47.16 -8.65
N LYS A 155 -48.18 -47.53 -9.25
CA LYS A 155 -49.21 -46.73 -9.91
C LYS A 155 -50.00 -45.82 -8.95
N ARG A 156 -50.46 -44.67 -9.47
CA ARG A 156 -51.90 -44.31 -9.46
C ARG A 156 -52.20 -43.16 -10.43
N THR A 157 -52.99 -43.52 -11.43
CA THR A 157 -53.70 -42.64 -12.37
C THR A 157 -54.98 -42.12 -11.73
N ARG A 158 -55.28 -40.82 -11.89
CA ARG A 158 -56.64 -40.34 -12.14
C ARG A 158 -56.61 -39.01 -12.90
N ALA A 159 -57.37 -38.99 -13.98
CA ALA A 159 -57.48 -37.93 -14.97
C ALA A 159 -58.33 -36.74 -14.47
N LEU A 160 -58.04 -35.54 -14.99
CA LEU A 160 -59.01 -34.47 -15.23
C LEU A 160 -58.61 -33.70 -16.49
N SER A 161 -59.62 -33.32 -17.27
CA SER A 161 -59.59 -32.95 -18.68
C SER A 161 -59.52 -31.44 -18.94
N SER A 162 -58.86 -31.11 -20.07
CA SER A 162 -59.13 -30.04 -21.05
C SER A 162 -59.47 -28.62 -20.58
N SER A 163 -58.61 -27.67 -20.94
CA SER A 163 -58.98 -26.27 -21.19
C SER A 163 -58.37 -25.79 -22.52
N SER A 164 -59.19 -25.05 -23.27
CA SER A 164 -59.02 -24.64 -24.66
C SER A 164 -58.24 -23.32 -24.78
N LEU A 165 -57.50 -23.17 -25.90
CA LEU A 165 -56.82 -21.95 -26.32
C LEU A 165 -57.81 -20.90 -26.84
N GLU A 166 -57.60 -19.64 -26.48
CA GLU A 166 -58.16 -18.48 -27.17
C GLU A 166 -57.07 -17.45 -27.47
N VAL A 167 -57.06 -16.96 -28.70
CA VAL A 167 -56.05 -16.12 -29.34
C VAL A 167 -56.56 -14.66 -29.35
N LEU A 168 -55.79 -13.71 -28.81
CA LEU A 168 -56.12 -12.28 -28.84
C LEU A 168 -55.28 -11.52 -29.89
N ARG A 169 -55.97 -10.75 -30.74
CA ARG A 169 -55.42 -9.77 -31.71
C ARG A 169 -55.11 -8.43 -31.02
N PRO A 170 -54.21 -7.59 -31.58
CA PRO A 170 -53.91 -6.26 -31.03
C PRO A 170 -54.84 -5.17 -31.59
N PRO A 171 -55.19 -4.10 -30.83
CA PRO A 171 -55.79 -2.90 -31.38
C PRO A 171 -54.84 -1.69 -31.40
N ASP A 172 -55.29 -0.71 -32.18
CA ASP A 172 -54.59 0.39 -32.84
C ASP A 172 -54.11 1.58 -31.98
N SER A 173 -53.30 2.38 -32.67
CA SER A 173 -52.72 3.69 -32.37
C SER A 173 -53.64 4.75 -31.75
N HIS A 174 -53.14 5.45 -30.72
CA HIS A 174 -53.61 6.79 -30.35
C HIS A 174 -52.44 7.76 -30.05
N GLN A 175 -52.55 8.96 -30.59
CA GLN A 175 -51.62 10.09 -30.51
C GLN A 175 -51.49 10.67 -29.08
N PRO A 176 -50.37 11.36 -28.76
CA PRO A 176 -50.16 11.93 -27.43
C PRO A 176 -50.99 13.20 -27.22
N GLN A 177 -51.85 13.19 -26.20
CA GLN A 177 -52.55 14.37 -25.70
C GLN A 177 -51.57 15.29 -24.96
N PHE A 178 -51.51 16.56 -25.36
CA PHE A 178 -50.83 17.63 -24.64
C PHE A 178 -51.52 17.86 -23.29
N LEU A 179 -50.77 17.69 -22.19
CA LEU A 179 -51.20 18.07 -20.86
C LEU A 179 -51.28 19.60 -20.75
N THR A 180 -52.47 20.10 -20.43
CA THR A 180 -52.77 21.51 -20.19
C THR A 180 -52.16 22.01 -18.87
N THR A 181 -51.97 23.32 -18.81
CA THR A 181 -51.31 24.13 -17.77
C THR A 181 -52.01 24.17 -16.39
N GLU A 182 -52.87 23.21 -16.06
CA GLU A 182 -53.58 23.15 -14.77
C GLU A 182 -52.97 22.17 -13.74
N SER A 183 -51.87 21.49 -14.08
CA SER A 183 -51.17 20.59 -13.13
C SER A 183 -50.05 21.26 -12.31
N LEU A 184 -49.82 22.56 -12.48
CA LEU A 184 -48.73 23.32 -11.84
C LEU A 184 -49.12 24.06 -10.55
N GLN A 185 -50.27 23.77 -9.95
CA GLN A 185 -50.70 24.34 -8.67
C GLN A 185 -51.13 23.30 -7.62
N ARG A 186 -50.29 22.27 -7.40
CA ARG A 186 -50.22 21.61 -6.09
C ARG A 186 -48.80 21.71 -5.54
N GLY A 187 -48.57 22.79 -4.82
CA GLY A 187 -47.46 22.90 -3.88
C GLY A 187 -47.58 21.83 -2.78
N SER A 188 -46.43 21.44 -2.24
CA SER A 188 -46.24 20.45 -1.17
C SER A 188 -46.52 18.99 -1.52
N ASN A 189 -45.73 18.43 -2.45
CA ASN A 189 -45.43 16.99 -2.39
C ASN A 189 -44.52 16.73 -1.19
N ALA A 190 -45.10 16.71 0.01
CA ALA A 190 -44.52 15.98 1.12
C ALA A 190 -44.26 14.55 0.61
N ARG A 191 -43.00 14.11 0.66
CA ARG A 191 -42.64 12.72 0.35
C ARG A 191 -43.47 11.84 1.28
N ILE A 192 -44.56 11.26 0.78
CA ILE A 192 -45.38 10.30 1.53
C ILE A 192 -44.44 9.14 1.83
N ILE A 193 -44.01 9.03 3.09
CA ILE A 193 -43.21 7.90 3.56
C ILE A 193 -44.12 6.68 3.44
N PRO A 194 -43.75 5.65 2.66
CA PRO A 194 -44.59 4.47 2.52
C PRO A 194 -44.53 3.74 3.87
N ASP A 195 -45.66 3.68 4.57
CA ASP A 195 -45.84 2.97 5.85
C ASP A 195 -45.18 3.61 7.11
N ASN A 196 -45.90 3.54 8.24
CA ASN A 196 -45.45 3.96 9.57
C ASN A 196 -44.22 3.16 10.05
N ASN A 197 -43.95 1.97 9.50
CA ASN A 197 -42.83 1.12 9.91
C ASN A 197 -41.52 1.38 9.12
N TYR A 198 -41.57 1.99 7.93
CA TYR A 198 -40.39 2.15 7.07
C TYR A 198 -39.23 2.89 7.74
N SER A 199 -39.53 3.98 8.46
CA SER A 199 -38.49 4.76 9.15
C SER A 199 -37.77 3.95 10.23
N LYS A 200 -38.49 3.02 10.88
CA LYS A 200 -37.94 2.12 11.89
C LYS A 200 -37.09 1.03 11.25
N GLU A 201 -37.59 0.39 10.19
CA GLU A 201 -36.85 -0.64 9.44
C GLU A 201 -35.58 -0.07 8.82
N ARG A 202 -35.66 1.11 8.19
CA ARG A 202 -34.49 1.80 7.63
C ARG A 202 -33.44 2.10 8.71
N ARG A 203 -33.87 2.54 9.89
CA ARG A 203 -32.94 2.81 11.00
C ARG A 203 -32.29 1.52 11.49
N ALA A 204 -33.06 0.45 11.65
CA ALA A 204 -32.54 -0.85 12.07
C ALA A 204 -31.46 -1.38 11.11
N LEU A 205 -31.67 -1.26 9.79
CA LEU A 205 -30.66 -1.66 8.79
C LEU A 205 -29.38 -0.83 8.88
N LEU A 206 -29.49 0.50 9.05
CA LEU A 206 -28.31 1.37 9.21
C LEU A 206 -27.54 1.11 10.51
N ASP A 207 -28.28 0.82 11.58
CA ASP A 207 -27.69 0.45 12.87
C ASP A 207 -26.98 -0.91 12.77
N GLU A 208 -27.54 -1.86 12.03
CA GLU A 208 -26.92 -3.17 11.74
C GLU A 208 -25.64 -3.04 10.92
N GLU A 209 -25.63 -2.21 9.86
CA GLU A 209 -24.41 -1.91 9.09
C GLU A 209 -23.32 -1.31 9.98
N THR A 210 -23.70 -0.35 10.83
CA THR A 210 -22.78 0.30 11.76
C THR A 210 -22.22 -0.69 12.79
N LEU A 211 -23.07 -1.57 13.33
CA LEU A 211 -22.70 -2.58 14.33
C LEU A 211 -21.81 -3.68 13.74
N THR A 212 -22.03 -4.04 12.48
CA THR A 212 -21.27 -5.08 11.77
C THR A 212 -19.86 -4.61 11.39
N ALA A 213 -19.71 -3.33 11.05
CA ALA A 213 -18.43 -2.77 10.62
C ALA A 213 -17.32 -2.90 11.68
N VAL A 214 -16.06 -2.83 11.24
CA VAL A 214 -14.89 -2.83 12.14
C VAL A 214 -15.01 -1.69 13.15
N GLY A 215 -14.99 -2.07 14.44
CA GLY A 215 -15.19 -1.15 15.55
C GLY A 215 -16.65 -0.92 15.94
N GLY A 216 -17.64 -1.37 15.16
CA GLY A 216 -19.07 -1.17 15.44
C GLY A 216 -19.52 -1.64 16.84
N LYS A 217 -18.84 -2.66 17.38
CA LYS A 217 -19.09 -3.22 18.72
C LYS A 217 -18.26 -2.59 19.84
N GLN A 218 -17.32 -1.69 19.52
CA GLN A 218 -16.52 -1.02 20.53
C GLN A 218 -17.38 -0.02 21.31
N GLN A 219 -17.19 -0.04 22.63
CA GLN A 219 -17.84 0.91 23.53
C GLN A 219 -16.87 2.05 23.81
N LEU A 220 -17.37 3.28 23.68
CA LEU A 220 -16.63 4.48 24.04
C LEU A 220 -17.06 4.92 25.44
N ASN A 221 -16.10 5.29 26.28
CA ASN A 221 -16.39 5.99 27.54
C ASN A 221 -16.77 7.47 27.29
N GLU A 222 -17.11 8.21 28.33
CA GLU A 222 -17.59 9.60 28.21
C GLU A 222 -16.58 10.53 27.51
N ASP A 223 -15.29 10.45 27.86
CA ASP A 223 -14.23 11.25 27.25
C ASP A 223 -14.02 10.85 25.77
N GLU A 224 -14.04 9.56 25.48
CA GLU A 224 -13.93 9.04 24.12
C GLU A 224 -15.10 9.48 23.23
N VAL A 225 -16.32 9.58 23.78
CA VAL A 225 -17.47 10.14 23.06
C VAL A 225 -17.21 11.60 22.69
N ILE A 226 -16.67 12.41 23.60
CA ILE A 226 -16.34 13.81 23.33
C ILE A 226 -15.24 13.93 22.25
N ALA A 227 -14.17 13.14 22.38
CA ALA A 227 -13.10 13.11 21.39
C ALA A 227 -13.60 12.64 20.01
N ASN A 228 -14.51 11.66 19.99
CA ASN A 228 -15.18 11.19 18.78
C ASN A 228 -15.99 12.30 18.12
N ASP A 229 -16.77 13.08 18.88
CA ASP A 229 -17.56 14.18 18.33
C ASP A 229 -16.67 15.26 17.70
N ILE A 230 -15.53 15.59 18.31
CA ILE A 230 -14.53 16.50 17.75
C ILE A 230 -13.96 15.94 16.43
N LEU A 231 -13.49 14.70 16.43
CA LEU A 231 -12.96 14.02 15.25
C LEU A 231 -14.00 13.99 14.11
N MET A 232 -15.23 13.58 14.42
CA MET A 232 -16.29 13.41 13.44
C MET A 232 -16.79 14.75 12.88
N LYS A 233 -16.79 15.83 13.68
CA LYS A 233 -17.03 17.19 13.17
C LYS A 233 -16.04 17.53 12.05
N TRP A 234 -14.74 17.35 12.30
CA TRP A 234 -13.71 17.67 11.30
C TRP A 234 -13.76 16.75 10.09
N LYS A 235 -13.96 15.44 10.29
CA LYS A 235 -14.15 14.48 9.19
C LYS A 235 -15.33 14.87 8.30
N MET A 236 -16.49 15.18 8.89
CA MET A 236 -17.66 15.59 8.12
C MET A 236 -17.43 16.90 7.38
N ASN A 237 -16.79 17.89 8.01
CA ASN A 237 -16.46 19.16 7.36
C ASN A 237 -15.55 18.96 6.14
N GLU A 238 -14.46 18.22 6.30
CA GLU A 238 -13.49 17.97 5.22
C GLU A 238 -14.10 17.13 4.09
N LEU A 239 -14.84 16.07 4.42
CA LEU A 239 -15.51 15.23 3.41
C LEU A 239 -16.64 15.97 2.68
N ASN A 240 -17.45 16.76 3.38
CA ASN A 240 -18.50 17.56 2.73
C ASN A 240 -17.89 18.64 1.84
N ALA A 241 -16.80 19.29 2.29
CA ALA A 241 -16.07 20.25 1.48
C ALA A 241 -15.49 19.61 0.21
N SER A 242 -14.91 18.41 0.33
CA SER A 242 -14.42 17.62 -0.81
C SER A 242 -15.54 17.16 -1.74
N TYR A 243 -16.68 16.72 -1.19
CA TYR A 243 -17.85 16.32 -1.99
C TYR A 243 -18.39 17.49 -2.84
N MET A 244 -18.45 18.68 -2.26
CA MET A 244 -18.87 19.89 -2.97
C MET A 244 -17.78 20.44 -3.90
N ASN A 245 -16.50 20.22 -3.57
CA ASN A 245 -15.34 20.69 -4.32
C ASN A 245 -14.38 19.53 -4.59
N PRO A 246 -14.66 18.65 -5.57
CA PRO A 246 -13.92 17.40 -5.77
C PRO A 246 -12.45 17.59 -6.18
N GLN A 247 -11.98 18.83 -6.36
CA GLN A 247 -10.55 19.13 -6.55
C GLN A 247 -9.76 19.21 -5.23
N HIS A 248 -10.43 19.38 -4.08
CA HIS A 248 -9.81 19.45 -2.75
C HIS A 248 -9.92 18.09 -2.03
N PHE A 249 -8.81 17.60 -1.46
CA PHE A 249 -8.71 16.24 -0.89
C PHE A 249 -9.25 15.17 -1.84
N ASN A 250 -8.77 15.22 -3.09
CA ASN A 250 -9.29 14.37 -4.14
C ASN A 250 -8.72 12.95 -4.05
N PHE A 251 -9.36 12.11 -3.23
CA PHE A 251 -9.05 10.69 -3.10
C PHE A 251 -9.25 9.87 -4.39
N SER A 252 -9.84 10.46 -5.44
CA SER A 252 -9.92 9.82 -6.77
C SER A 252 -8.67 9.95 -7.62
N LYS A 253 -7.71 10.78 -7.19
CA LYS A 253 -6.40 10.90 -7.85
C LYS A 253 -5.35 10.08 -7.12
N HIS A 254 -4.21 9.90 -7.78
CA HIS A 254 -3.05 9.23 -7.22
C HIS A 254 -2.58 9.87 -5.90
N TYR A 255 -2.16 9.07 -4.92
CA TYR A 255 -1.78 9.50 -3.57
C TYR A 255 -0.79 10.68 -3.56
N PHE A 256 0.26 10.61 -4.37
CA PHE A 256 1.27 11.65 -4.45
C PHE A 256 0.72 13.03 -4.88
N SER A 257 -0.44 13.09 -5.56
CA SER A 257 -1.05 14.36 -5.97
C SER A 257 -1.63 15.17 -4.82
N TYR A 258 -2.10 14.51 -3.75
CA TYR A 258 -2.74 15.16 -2.61
C TYR A 258 -1.94 15.01 -1.31
N LYS A 259 -0.86 14.21 -1.29
CA LYS A 259 -0.07 13.98 -0.06
C LYS A 259 0.39 15.28 0.64
N LYS A 260 0.73 16.32 -0.14
CA LYS A 260 1.22 17.62 0.35
C LYS A 260 0.12 18.43 1.06
N ASP A 261 -1.14 18.04 0.88
CA ASP A 261 -2.29 18.66 1.54
C ASP A 261 -2.71 17.91 2.81
N ILE A 262 -2.22 16.67 3.04
CA ILE A 262 -2.57 15.86 4.22
C ILE A 262 -2.24 16.59 5.51
N ASP A 263 -1.08 17.24 5.61
CA ASP A 263 -0.66 18.00 6.81
C ASP A 263 -1.60 19.15 7.19
N LYS A 264 -2.40 19.64 6.23
CA LYS A 264 -3.38 20.72 6.44
C LYS A 264 -4.68 20.19 7.06
N SER A 265 -4.93 18.88 7.00
CA SER A 265 -6.15 18.27 7.56
C SER A 265 -6.11 18.28 9.09
N LYS A 266 -7.23 18.69 9.69
CA LYS A 266 -7.44 18.58 11.15
C LYS A 266 -7.62 17.14 11.57
N VAL A 267 -8.27 16.33 10.73
CA VAL A 267 -8.38 14.88 10.95
C VAL A 267 -7.00 14.23 10.97
N TYR A 268 -6.13 14.59 10.03
CA TYR A 268 -4.76 14.06 10.02
C TYR A 268 -3.98 14.46 11.28
N GLN A 269 -4.07 15.72 11.72
CA GLN A 269 -3.41 16.18 12.96
C GLN A 269 -3.87 15.40 14.21
N ILE A 270 -5.11 14.90 14.23
CA ILE A 270 -5.59 13.99 15.27
C ILE A 270 -4.97 12.59 15.07
N ILE A 271 -5.05 12.01 13.88
CA ILE A 271 -4.53 10.67 13.56
C ILE A 271 -3.01 10.56 13.79
N LYS A 272 -2.25 11.62 13.49
CA LYS A 272 -0.80 11.67 13.71
C LYS A 272 -0.43 11.46 15.17
N ARG A 273 -1.20 12.05 16.09
CA ARG A 273 -1.02 11.91 17.55
C ARG A 273 -1.54 10.58 18.11
N MET A 274 -2.49 9.94 17.44
CA MET A 274 -3.13 8.72 17.92
C MET A 274 -2.12 7.58 18.10
N PRO A 275 -2.12 6.86 19.23
CA PRO A 275 -1.35 5.62 19.35
C PRO A 275 -1.97 4.58 18.44
N LYS A 276 -1.16 4.05 17.50
CA LYS A 276 -1.62 3.13 16.46
C LYS A 276 -1.37 1.66 16.80
N GLY A 277 -0.81 1.40 17.99
CA GLY A 277 -0.47 0.06 18.48
C GLY A 277 0.84 -0.41 17.88
N ALA A 278 0.76 -1.42 17.03
CA ALA A 278 1.87 -2.05 16.33
C ALA A 278 1.80 -1.82 14.83
N VAL A 279 2.96 -1.88 14.17
CA VAL A 279 3.03 -2.05 12.72
C VAL A 279 3.43 -3.48 12.40
N LEU A 280 2.56 -4.17 11.66
CA LEU A 280 2.68 -5.62 11.44
C LEU A 280 3.05 -5.98 10.01
N HIS A 281 3.29 -5.03 9.12
CA HIS A 281 3.68 -5.26 7.73
C HIS A 281 4.53 -4.11 7.16
N VAL A 282 5.84 -4.24 7.30
CA VAL A 282 6.82 -3.32 6.72
C VAL A 282 8.07 -4.10 6.29
N HIS A 283 8.83 -3.57 5.32
CA HIS A 283 10.04 -4.23 4.83
C HIS A 283 11.31 -3.50 5.27
N SER A 284 12.30 -4.27 5.74
CA SER A 284 13.51 -3.78 6.40
C SER A 284 14.44 -2.83 5.59
N SER A 285 14.08 -2.53 4.35
CA SER A 285 14.89 -1.70 3.44
C SER A 285 14.28 -0.35 3.11
N LEU A 286 12.95 -0.16 3.17
CA LEU A 286 12.28 1.01 2.56
C LEU A 286 11.41 1.79 3.56
N MET A 287 11.77 1.76 4.83
CA MET A 287 11.00 2.41 5.91
C MET A 287 11.31 3.90 6.10
N LEU A 288 12.50 4.36 5.72
CA LEU A 288 12.94 5.75 5.95
C LEU A 288 12.72 6.64 4.74
N SER A 289 12.33 7.89 4.99
CA SER A 289 12.16 8.90 3.95
C SER A 289 13.47 9.17 3.19
N ALA A 290 13.32 9.57 1.92
CA ALA A 290 14.45 9.91 1.07
C ALA A 290 15.36 11.02 1.66
N ASP A 291 14.79 11.99 2.38
CA ASP A 291 15.56 13.05 3.04
C ASP A 291 16.49 12.51 4.14
N VAL A 292 16.02 11.50 4.88
CA VAL A 292 16.81 10.84 5.93
C VAL A 292 17.88 9.95 5.31
N LEU A 293 17.55 9.24 4.23
CA LEU A 293 18.51 8.45 3.48
C LEU A 293 19.64 9.31 2.90
N VAL A 294 19.34 10.49 2.36
CA VAL A 294 20.36 11.45 1.91
C VAL A 294 21.29 11.85 3.05
N LYS A 295 20.80 12.07 4.28
CA LYS A 295 21.67 12.33 5.44
C LYS A 295 22.62 11.17 5.74
N LEU A 296 22.18 9.93 5.57
CA LEU A 296 23.04 8.75 5.72
C LEU A 296 24.14 8.67 4.64
N THR A 297 23.98 9.35 3.50
CA THR A 297 25.03 9.44 2.47
C THR A 297 26.17 10.41 2.81
N TYR A 298 26.13 11.03 3.99
CA TYR A 298 27.27 11.76 4.56
C TYR A 298 28.20 10.85 5.37
N GLU A 299 27.93 9.54 5.45
CA GLU A 299 28.85 8.59 6.07
C GLU A 299 30.22 8.63 5.37
N ASP A 300 31.28 8.65 6.17
CA ASP A 300 32.64 8.58 5.68
C ASP A 300 32.85 7.31 4.85
N HIS A 301 33.69 7.43 3.82
CA HIS A 301 34.08 6.31 2.95
C HIS A 301 32.93 5.59 2.23
N LEU A 302 31.80 6.28 2.03
CA LEU A 302 30.75 5.82 1.12
C LEU A 302 31.14 6.15 -0.33
N TYR A 303 31.09 5.15 -1.21
CA TYR A 303 31.34 5.33 -2.64
C TYR A 303 30.04 5.21 -3.43
N ALA A 304 29.97 5.94 -4.55
CA ALA A 304 28.90 5.81 -5.52
C ALA A 304 29.47 5.39 -6.87
N CYS A 305 28.79 4.43 -7.49
CA CYS A 305 28.96 4.07 -8.88
C CYS A 305 27.65 4.37 -9.60
N TYR A 306 27.72 5.20 -10.64
CA TYR A 306 26.58 5.47 -11.51
C TYR A 306 26.63 4.52 -12.70
N THR A 307 25.50 3.89 -12.97
CA THR A 307 25.18 3.28 -14.27
C THR A 307 24.04 4.09 -14.88
N HIS A 308 23.87 4.09 -16.21
CA HIS A 308 22.98 4.99 -16.98
C HIS A 308 21.85 5.69 -16.17
N ASP A 309 20.90 4.91 -15.63
CA ASP A 309 19.75 5.42 -14.86
C ASP A 309 19.73 5.00 -13.39
N ASP A 310 20.79 4.36 -12.88
CA ASP A 310 20.82 3.73 -11.56
C ASP A 310 22.06 4.12 -10.75
N ILE A 311 21.93 4.09 -9.43
CA ILE A 311 23.02 4.33 -8.49
C ILE A 311 23.26 3.09 -7.65
N ASP A 312 24.54 2.74 -7.51
CA ASP A 312 24.99 1.69 -6.60
C ASP A 312 25.95 2.31 -5.57
N LEU A 313 25.54 2.29 -4.31
CA LEU A 313 26.28 2.86 -3.17
C LEU A 313 27.11 1.75 -2.54
N VAL A 314 28.19 1.39 -3.23
CA VAL A 314 29.06 0.24 -2.92
C VAL A 314 30.37 0.65 -2.29
N ARG A 315 31.16 -0.36 -1.96
CA ARG A 315 32.48 -0.23 -1.38
C ARG A 315 33.57 -0.30 -2.44
N LEU A 316 34.52 0.65 -2.38
CA LEU A 316 35.82 0.65 -3.05
C LEU A 316 35.82 0.61 -4.60
N SER A 317 34.64 0.57 -5.24
CA SER A 317 34.48 0.73 -6.68
C SER A 317 33.56 1.92 -6.95
N GLY A 318 34.11 3.02 -7.45
CA GLY A 318 33.37 4.26 -7.72
C GLY A 318 34.09 5.49 -7.17
N ASN A 319 33.39 6.61 -7.15
CA ASN A 319 33.89 7.87 -6.60
C ASN A 319 33.37 8.06 -5.18
N LEU A 320 34.13 8.70 -4.29
CA LEU A 320 33.65 9.04 -2.96
C LEU A 320 32.45 9.97 -3.06
N VAL A 321 31.37 9.66 -2.34
CA VAL A 321 30.16 10.51 -2.33
C VAL A 321 30.51 11.92 -1.83
N SER A 322 31.41 12.04 -0.86
CA SER A 322 31.92 13.33 -0.37
C SER A 322 32.63 14.13 -1.46
N GLU A 323 33.46 13.49 -2.29
CA GLU A 323 34.16 14.14 -3.40
C GLU A 323 33.19 14.52 -4.53
N LEU A 324 32.24 13.64 -4.87
CA LEU A 324 31.19 13.93 -5.84
C LEU A 324 30.32 15.12 -5.41
N ARG A 325 29.99 15.18 -4.12
CA ARG A 325 29.24 16.28 -3.52
C ARG A 325 30.05 17.58 -3.52
N ASN A 326 31.32 17.54 -3.15
CA ASN A 326 32.19 18.72 -3.15
C ASN A 326 32.49 19.24 -4.58
N SER A 327 32.65 18.33 -5.54
CA SER A 327 32.92 18.67 -6.94
C SER A 327 31.67 19.07 -7.75
N SER A 328 30.47 18.95 -7.18
CA SER A 328 29.23 19.29 -7.89
C SER A 328 29.06 20.80 -8.13
N GLY A 329 29.73 21.65 -7.36
CA GLY A 329 29.55 23.10 -7.33
C GLY A 329 28.30 23.57 -6.59
N ASP A 330 27.34 22.66 -6.33
CA ASP A 330 26.12 22.88 -5.56
C ASP A 330 25.75 21.57 -4.81
N PRO A 331 26.18 21.42 -3.54
CA PRO A 331 25.87 20.25 -2.72
C PRO A 331 24.36 20.03 -2.52
N ALA A 332 23.57 21.10 -2.44
CA ALA A 332 22.12 20.98 -2.22
C ALA A 332 21.40 20.45 -3.47
N ALA A 333 21.83 20.87 -4.66
CA ALA A 333 21.33 20.31 -5.91
C ALA A 333 21.77 18.84 -6.10
N PHE A 334 22.98 18.49 -5.67
CA PHE A 334 23.44 17.09 -5.67
C PHE A 334 22.60 16.21 -4.75
N ASP A 335 22.37 16.65 -3.51
CA ASP A 335 21.53 15.94 -2.55
C ASP A 335 20.07 15.81 -3.04
N SER A 336 19.54 16.84 -3.71
CA SER A 336 18.21 16.79 -4.35
C SER A 336 18.13 15.79 -5.51
N GLN A 337 19.22 15.58 -6.25
CA GLN A 337 19.30 14.53 -7.28
C GLN A 337 19.39 13.14 -6.65
N LEU A 338 20.19 12.97 -5.59
CA LEU A 338 20.29 11.71 -4.85
C LEU A 338 18.93 11.26 -4.29
N LYS A 339 18.17 12.21 -3.74
CA LYS A 339 16.82 11.96 -3.21
C LYS A 339 15.92 11.20 -4.20
N LYS A 340 16.02 11.51 -5.50
CA LYS A 340 15.22 10.88 -6.55
C LYS A 340 15.50 9.39 -6.72
N TYR A 341 16.67 8.89 -6.34
CA TYR A 341 16.95 7.44 -6.38
C TYR A 341 16.25 6.67 -5.26
N PHE A 342 15.81 7.34 -4.20
CA PHE A 342 15.29 6.73 -2.98
C PHE A 342 13.76 6.76 -2.85
N THR A 343 13.03 7.25 -3.86
CA THR A 343 11.57 7.31 -3.81
C THR A 343 10.94 7.18 -5.19
N LEU A 344 9.69 6.73 -5.24
CA LEU A 344 8.86 6.71 -6.45
C LEU A 344 8.22 8.07 -6.73
N ASP A 345 8.21 8.97 -5.75
CA ASP A 345 7.69 10.32 -5.92
C ASP A 345 8.64 11.17 -6.76
N LYS A 346 8.15 11.66 -7.89
CA LYS A 346 8.91 12.48 -8.84
C LYS A 346 8.89 13.98 -8.52
N ASP A 347 8.10 14.41 -7.53
CA ASP A 347 7.99 15.80 -7.05
C ASP A 347 7.62 16.86 -8.13
N ASP A 348 7.32 16.45 -9.36
CA ASP A 348 7.14 17.30 -10.55
C ASP A 348 5.69 17.71 -10.82
N GLY A 349 4.72 17.18 -10.06
CA GLY A 349 3.31 17.58 -10.18
C GLY A 349 2.62 17.12 -11.46
N GLU A 350 3.26 16.23 -12.24
CA GLU A 350 2.62 15.56 -13.37
C GLU A 350 1.70 14.44 -12.88
N ASP A 351 0.74 14.04 -13.73
CA ASP A 351 -0.06 12.85 -13.48
C ASP A 351 0.91 11.66 -13.42
N TYR A 352 0.88 10.90 -12.32
CA TYR A 352 1.83 9.82 -12.05
C TYR A 352 1.55 8.65 -12.98
N ASN A 353 2.00 8.79 -14.23
CA ASN A 353 1.60 7.96 -15.34
C ASN A 353 2.52 6.74 -15.45
N PHE A 354 2.53 5.90 -14.41
CA PHE A 354 2.97 4.53 -14.59
C PHE A 354 1.96 3.86 -15.51
N VAL A 355 2.37 3.52 -16.72
CA VAL A 355 1.50 2.97 -17.77
C VAL A 355 0.81 1.68 -17.30
N ASP A 356 1.51 0.89 -16.47
CA ASP A 356 1.03 -0.38 -15.94
C ASP A 356 1.80 -0.80 -14.68
N ILE A 357 1.31 -1.87 -14.03
CA ILE A 357 1.89 -2.47 -12.81
C ILE A 357 3.35 -2.91 -13.00
N ASN A 358 3.73 -3.48 -14.15
CA ASN A 358 5.11 -3.93 -14.37
C ASN A 358 6.08 -2.76 -14.49
N THR A 359 5.63 -1.65 -15.08
CA THR A 359 6.42 -0.43 -15.21
C THR A 359 6.72 0.19 -13.85
N VAL A 360 5.73 0.23 -12.93
CA VAL A 360 5.97 0.73 -11.58
C VAL A 360 6.82 -0.22 -10.75
N TRP A 361 6.63 -1.55 -10.85
CA TRP A 361 7.48 -2.53 -10.17
C TRP A 361 8.94 -2.45 -10.62
N LYS A 362 9.22 -2.28 -11.92
CA LYS A 362 10.59 -2.04 -12.42
C LYS A 362 11.22 -0.79 -11.79
N ARG A 363 10.44 0.27 -11.60
CA ARG A 363 10.91 1.50 -10.94
C ARG A 363 11.13 1.27 -9.45
N PHE A 364 10.21 0.57 -8.79
CA PHE A 364 10.29 0.20 -7.39
C PHE A 364 11.56 -0.63 -7.11
N ASP A 365 11.87 -1.62 -7.95
CA ASP A 365 13.10 -2.41 -7.85
C ASP A 365 14.35 -1.54 -7.88
N LYS A 366 14.40 -0.52 -8.76
CA LYS A 366 15.53 0.43 -8.80
C LYS A 366 15.67 1.20 -7.48
N VAL A 367 14.56 1.66 -6.89
CA VAL A 367 14.56 2.31 -5.56
C VAL A 367 15.07 1.33 -4.50
N TYR A 368 14.56 0.10 -4.49
CA TYR A 368 14.98 -0.96 -3.60
C TYR A 368 16.49 -1.23 -3.70
N PHE A 369 17.04 -1.40 -4.90
CA PHE A 369 18.47 -1.67 -5.07
C PHE A 369 19.35 -0.49 -4.65
N ALA A 370 18.95 0.74 -4.98
CA ALA A 370 19.66 1.94 -4.55
C ALA A 370 19.73 2.02 -3.02
N ILE A 371 18.60 1.84 -2.33
CA ILE A 371 18.58 1.90 -0.86
C ILE A 371 19.32 0.71 -0.27
N LYS A 372 19.07 -0.50 -0.79
CA LYS A 372 19.75 -1.73 -0.36
C LYS A 372 21.27 -1.58 -0.39
N SER A 373 21.83 -1.02 -1.46
CA SER A 373 23.28 -0.80 -1.57
C SER A 373 23.82 0.07 -0.44
N LEU A 374 23.16 1.20 -0.13
CA LEU A 374 23.49 2.10 0.97
C LEU A 374 23.48 1.38 2.32
N ILE A 375 22.41 0.65 2.63
CA ILE A 375 22.21 0.00 3.92
C ILE A 375 22.87 -1.39 4.02
N SER A 376 23.69 -1.76 3.03
CA SER A 376 24.57 -2.93 3.10
C SER A 376 25.86 -2.64 3.84
N TYR A 377 26.24 -1.36 3.93
CA TYR A 377 27.38 -0.92 4.71
C TYR A 377 27.04 -0.96 6.21
N ARG A 378 27.82 -1.70 7.00
CA ARG A 378 27.51 -1.99 8.42
C ARG A 378 27.25 -0.73 9.26
N PRO A 379 28.06 0.35 9.20
CA PRO A 379 27.80 1.57 9.97
C PRO A 379 26.52 2.29 9.58
N VAL A 380 26.23 2.35 8.28
CA VAL A 380 24.98 2.93 7.79
C VAL A 380 23.79 2.09 8.23
N ARG A 381 23.88 0.76 8.22
CA ARG A 381 22.80 -0.13 8.68
C ARG A 381 22.43 0.12 10.16
N GLU A 382 23.42 0.30 11.03
CA GLU A 382 23.17 0.60 12.45
C GLU A 382 22.42 1.93 12.62
N LYS A 383 22.88 2.99 11.94
CA LYS A 383 22.24 4.31 11.96
C LYS A 383 20.83 4.29 11.36
N TYR A 384 20.67 3.61 10.22
CA TYR A 384 19.38 3.40 9.56
C TYR A 384 18.37 2.75 10.50
N TRP A 385 18.78 1.70 11.22
CA TRP A 385 17.87 0.99 12.09
C TRP A 385 17.46 1.82 13.31
N TYR A 386 18.39 2.51 13.95
CA TYR A 386 18.06 3.41 15.07
C TYR A 386 17.09 4.52 14.64
N GLU A 387 17.34 5.14 13.49
CA GLU A 387 16.47 6.18 12.94
C GLU A 387 15.09 5.64 12.54
N THR A 388 15.00 4.38 12.09
CA THR A 388 13.73 3.70 11.84
C THR A 388 12.92 3.59 13.13
N LEU A 389 13.51 3.05 14.20
CA LEU A 389 12.85 2.91 15.49
C LEU A 389 12.34 4.27 15.98
N LYS A 390 13.18 5.30 15.87
CA LYS A 390 12.82 6.68 16.25
C LYS A 390 11.61 7.19 15.46
N GLN A 391 11.62 7.10 14.13
CA GLN A 391 10.52 7.65 13.31
C GLN A 391 9.19 6.93 13.55
N PHE A 392 9.21 5.60 13.70
CA PHE A 392 8.00 4.84 14.01
C PHE A 392 7.50 5.16 15.43
N TYR A 393 8.40 5.30 16.40
CA TYR A 393 8.07 5.73 17.74
C TYR A 393 7.46 7.14 17.78
N ASP A 394 8.04 8.09 17.04
CA ASP A 394 7.54 9.46 16.87
C ASP A 394 6.17 9.49 16.16
N ASP A 395 5.88 8.48 15.33
CA ASP A 395 4.56 8.24 14.74
C ASP A 395 3.60 7.47 15.68
N ASN A 396 3.97 7.33 16.95
CA ASN A 396 3.22 6.69 18.03
C ASN A 396 2.93 5.18 17.81
N ILE A 397 3.94 4.48 17.28
CA ILE A 397 4.00 3.01 17.20
C ILE A 397 4.84 2.48 18.36
N MET A 398 4.35 1.41 19.01
CA MET A 398 4.96 0.81 20.20
C MET A 398 5.65 -0.53 19.92
N TYR A 399 5.41 -1.15 18.77
CA TYR A 399 5.94 -2.47 18.40
C TYR A 399 5.99 -2.64 16.88
N ILE A 400 7.01 -3.34 16.36
CA ILE A 400 7.24 -3.48 14.92
C ILE A 400 7.52 -4.94 14.55
N GLU A 401 6.87 -5.45 13.51
CA GLU A 401 7.26 -6.70 12.83
C GLU A 401 7.74 -6.40 11.41
N ILE A 402 9.02 -6.71 11.15
CA ILE A 402 9.65 -6.38 9.87
C ILE A 402 9.88 -7.62 9.01
N ARG A 403 9.61 -7.51 7.71
CA ARG A 403 10.05 -8.47 6.68
C ARG A 403 11.51 -8.21 6.36
N SER A 404 12.36 -9.21 6.56
CA SER A 404 13.79 -9.09 6.26
C SER A 404 14.37 -10.33 5.58
N GLY A 405 15.01 -10.10 4.43
CA GLY A 405 15.80 -11.12 3.75
C GLY A 405 17.18 -11.37 4.36
N LEU A 406 17.48 -10.73 5.51
CA LEU A 406 18.75 -10.78 6.23
C LEU A 406 19.98 -10.64 5.31
N GLN A 407 20.11 -9.48 4.69
CA GLN A 407 21.24 -9.21 3.81
C GLN A 407 22.58 -9.30 4.57
N SER A 408 23.61 -9.85 3.92
CA SER A 408 24.98 -9.81 4.43
C SER A 408 25.50 -8.38 4.41
N LEU A 409 25.95 -7.90 5.57
CA LEU A 409 26.57 -6.59 5.71
C LEU A 409 28.06 -6.67 5.40
N TYR A 410 28.66 -5.55 5.00
CA TYR A 410 30.10 -5.46 4.78
C TYR A 410 30.77 -4.35 5.61
N GLU A 411 32.08 -4.49 5.82
CA GLU A 411 33.00 -3.48 6.39
C GLU A 411 33.94 -2.91 5.32
N LEU A 412 34.68 -1.84 5.62
CA LEU A 412 35.64 -1.21 4.70
C LEU A 412 36.92 -2.02 4.43
N ASP A 413 37.20 -3.08 5.20
CA ASP A 413 38.43 -3.88 5.13
C ASP A 413 38.33 -5.14 4.23
N GLY A 414 37.13 -5.70 4.07
CA GLY A 414 36.91 -6.92 3.28
C GLY A 414 35.76 -7.73 3.86
N THR A 415 35.57 -7.56 5.16
CA THR A 415 34.76 -8.42 6.00
C THR A 415 33.31 -8.37 5.56
N LYS A 416 32.73 -9.57 5.41
CA LYS A 416 31.30 -9.78 5.21
C LYS A 416 30.74 -10.49 6.42
N HIS A 417 29.69 -9.93 6.99
CA HIS A 417 29.04 -10.46 8.17
C HIS A 417 28.01 -11.53 7.80
N SER A 418 27.83 -12.49 8.69
CA SER A 418 26.83 -13.54 8.56
C SER A 418 25.41 -12.96 8.65
N ARG A 419 24.41 -13.75 8.24
CA ARG A 419 23.00 -13.34 8.37
C ARG A 419 22.57 -13.22 9.85
N LYS A 420 23.12 -14.06 10.74
CA LYS A 420 22.91 -13.98 12.19
C LYS A 420 23.41 -12.64 12.76
N TYR A 421 24.55 -12.14 12.29
CA TYR A 421 25.07 -10.85 12.73
C TYR A 421 24.04 -9.72 12.57
N LEU A 422 23.28 -9.69 11.46
CA LEU A 422 22.25 -8.67 11.27
C LEU A 422 21.08 -8.83 12.25
N VAL A 423 20.73 -10.06 12.64
CA VAL A 423 19.74 -10.31 13.71
C VAL A 423 20.26 -9.76 15.04
N ASP A 424 21.52 -10.04 15.38
CA ASP A 424 22.15 -9.55 16.62
C ASP A 424 22.27 -8.02 16.63
N LEU A 425 22.54 -7.39 15.47
CA LEU A 425 22.55 -5.95 15.31
C LEU A 425 21.16 -5.35 15.54
N TYR A 426 20.11 -5.93 14.94
CA TYR A 426 18.74 -5.48 15.18
C TYR A 426 18.35 -5.57 16.64
N ARG A 427 18.66 -6.70 17.30
CA ARG A 427 18.41 -6.87 18.74
C ARG A 427 19.14 -5.80 19.56
N LYS A 428 20.47 -5.70 19.42
CA LYS A 428 21.31 -4.79 20.22
C LYS A 428 20.88 -3.32 20.09
N VAL A 429 20.60 -2.86 18.87
CA VAL A 429 20.19 -1.48 18.63
C VAL A 429 18.77 -1.23 19.18
N THR A 430 17.88 -2.21 19.09
CA THR A 430 16.54 -2.13 19.67
C THR A 430 16.57 -2.09 21.20
N GLU A 431 17.37 -2.94 21.84
CA GLU A 431 17.59 -2.93 23.29
C GLU A 431 18.10 -1.55 23.75
N LYS A 432 19.12 -1.02 23.05
CA LYS A 432 19.64 0.33 23.30
C LYS A 432 18.57 1.43 23.12
N PHE A 433 17.70 1.30 22.12
CA PHE A 433 16.61 2.26 21.93
C PHE A 433 15.62 2.21 23.09
N MET A 434 15.27 1.00 23.56
CA MET A 434 14.34 0.77 24.66
C MET A 434 14.87 1.28 26.01
N GLU A 435 16.19 1.36 26.22
CA GLU A 435 16.77 1.99 27.42
C GLU A 435 16.32 3.45 27.59
N THR A 436 16.05 4.16 26.49
CA THR A 436 15.58 5.56 26.50
C THR A 436 14.11 5.72 26.15
N HIS A 437 13.45 4.65 25.71
CA HIS A 437 12.04 4.59 25.31
C HIS A 437 11.38 3.36 25.95
N PRO A 438 11.21 3.32 27.29
CA PRO A 438 10.82 2.11 28.02
C PRO A 438 9.39 1.63 27.72
N ASP A 439 8.58 2.43 27.02
CA ASP A 439 7.26 2.08 26.55
C ASP A 439 7.23 1.64 25.07
N PHE A 440 8.39 1.56 24.41
CA PHE A 440 8.54 0.78 23.18
C PHE A 440 8.75 -0.69 23.53
N ILE A 441 7.92 -1.58 22.99
CA ILE A 441 7.86 -3.00 23.36
C ILE A 441 8.95 -3.83 22.68
N GLY A 442 9.38 -3.42 21.48
CA GLY A 442 10.46 -4.08 20.75
C GLY A 442 10.11 -4.40 19.29
N VAL A 443 10.86 -5.35 18.72
CA VAL A 443 10.75 -5.74 17.31
C VAL A 443 10.82 -7.26 17.15
N LYS A 444 10.09 -7.81 16.18
CA LYS A 444 10.34 -9.16 15.65
C LYS A 444 10.59 -9.16 14.14
N LEU A 445 11.29 -10.19 13.68
CA LEU A 445 11.70 -10.39 12.29
C LEU A 445 10.87 -11.53 11.67
N ILE A 446 10.32 -11.26 10.49
CA ILE A 446 9.77 -12.26 9.59
C ILE A 446 10.81 -12.46 8.48
N ILE A 447 11.40 -13.65 8.44
CA ILE A 447 12.46 -13.96 7.49
C ILE A 447 11.87 -14.15 6.10
N THR A 448 12.44 -13.50 5.10
CA THR A 448 11.87 -13.53 3.75
C THR A 448 12.81 -14.09 2.70
N LYS A 449 12.20 -14.60 1.62
CA LYS A 449 12.90 -14.86 0.36
C LYS A 449 12.08 -14.33 -0.80
N HIS A 450 12.76 -13.85 -1.84
CA HIS A 450 12.09 -13.37 -3.04
C HIS A 450 11.44 -14.53 -3.80
N ARG A 451 10.18 -14.38 -4.22
CA ARG A 451 9.40 -15.45 -4.84
C ARG A 451 9.83 -15.84 -6.25
N ALA A 452 10.64 -15.02 -6.92
CA ALA A 452 11.27 -15.40 -8.19
C ALA A 452 12.45 -16.40 -8.04
N GLN A 453 12.81 -16.78 -6.81
CA GLN A 453 13.94 -17.68 -6.54
C GLN A 453 13.56 -19.16 -6.72
N SER A 454 14.56 -20.02 -6.87
CA SER A 454 14.34 -21.47 -6.99
C SER A 454 13.81 -22.06 -5.68
N ILE A 455 13.18 -23.24 -5.74
CA ILE A 455 12.72 -23.94 -4.54
C ILE A 455 13.88 -24.23 -3.56
N ASP A 456 15.08 -24.57 -4.07
CA ASP A 456 16.26 -24.81 -3.22
C ASP A 456 16.66 -23.56 -2.43
N GLN A 457 16.61 -22.40 -3.06
CA GLN A 457 16.94 -21.13 -2.41
C GLN A 457 15.87 -20.71 -1.38
N VAL A 458 14.60 -21.04 -1.63
CA VAL A 458 13.52 -20.84 -0.65
C VAL A 458 13.67 -21.82 0.51
N LEU A 459 13.99 -23.08 0.25
CA LEU A 459 14.25 -24.09 1.27
C LEU A 459 15.45 -23.73 2.13
N GLU A 460 16.53 -23.20 1.56
CA GLU A 460 17.68 -22.68 2.31
C GLU A 460 17.26 -21.56 3.26
N ALA A 461 16.45 -20.61 2.77
CA ALA A 461 15.96 -19.49 3.56
C ALA A 461 15.01 -19.92 4.68
N LEU A 462 14.12 -20.87 4.40
CA LEU A 462 13.18 -21.45 5.36
C LEU A 462 13.90 -22.24 6.46
N ASN A 463 14.88 -23.06 6.08
CA ASN A 463 15.72 -23.79 7.04
C ASN A 463 16.54 -22.85 7.91
N MET A 464 17.03 -21.75 7.35
CA MET A 464 17.66 -20.69 8.14
C MET A 464 16.66 -20.05 9.11
N ALA A 465 15.45 -19.74 8.66
CA ALA A 465 14.43 -19.15 9.52
C ALA A 465 14.08 -20.07 10.70
N ARG A 466 13.97 -21.40 10.47
CA ARG A 466 13.78 -22.41 11.52
C ARG A 466 14.93 -22.45 12.52
N ARG A 467 16.19 -22.45 12.05
CA ARG A 467 17.37 -22.39 12.93
C ARG A 467 17.40 -21.12 13.77
N LEU A 468 17.23 -19.96 13.13
CA LEU A 468 17.21 -18.68 13.84
C LEU A 468 16.04 -18.59 14.81
N LYS A 469 14.88 -19.18 14.51
CA LYS A 469 13.76 -19.25 15.44
C LYS A 469 14.06 -20.11 16.67
N ALA A 470 14.78 -21.21 16.50
CA ALA A 470 15.21 -22.05 17.62
C ALA A 470 16.28 -21.38 18.48
N GLU A 471 17.21 -20.64 17.85
CA GLU A 471 18.29 -19.92 18.54
C GLU A 471 17.81 -18.62 19.21
N GLU A 472 16.88 -17.90 18.57
CA GLU A 472 16.43 -16.55 18.93
C GLU A 472 14.89 -16.44 18.89
N PRO A 473 14.16 -17.23 19.70
CA PRO A 473 12.71 -17.33 19.63
C PRO A 473 11.99 -16.01 19.85
N ASP A 474 12.60 -15.10 20.61
CA ASP A 474 12.06 -13.78 20.90
C ASP A 474 12.26 -12.77 19.78
N MET A 475 13.24 -12.98 18.88
CA MET A 475 13.49 -12.10 17.74
C MET A 475 12.80 -12.57 16.46
N ILE A 476 12.63 -13.87 16.25
CA ILE A 476 12.07 -14.40 14.99
C ILE A 476 10.58 -14.70 15.14
N ALA A 477 9.74 -14.06 14.33
CA ALA A 477 8.30 -14.33 14.28
C ALA A 477 7.97 -15.50 13.34
N GLY A 478 8.55 -15.52 12.14
CA GLY A 478 8.20 -16.52 11.12
C GLY A 478 8.86 -16.34 9.76
N PHE A 479 8.19 -16.81 8.71
CA PHE A 479 8.65 -16.79 7.32
C PHE A 479 7.61 -16.23 6.35
N ASP A 480 8.08 -15.61 5.26
CA ASP A 480 7.27 -15.01 4.19
C ASP A 480 7.99 -15.05 2.82
N LEU A 481 7.22 -14.97 1.74
CA LEU A 481 7.71 -14.84 0.36
C LEU A 481 7.30 -13.48 -0.20
N VAL A 482 8.27 -12.73 -0.73
CA VAL A 482 8.09 -11.33 -1.16
C VAL A 482 8.41 -11.12 -2.64
N GLY A 483 8.06 -9.95 -3.17
CA GLY A 483 8.26 -9.55 -4.56
C GLY A 483 6.97 -9.63 -5.37
N GLN A 484 7.00 -9.07 -6.59
CA GLN A 484 5.82 -8.92 -7.44
C GLN A 484 5.09 -10.26 -7.64
N GLU A 485 3.82 -10.33 -7.21
CA GLU A 485 3.03 -11.56 -7.21
C GLU A 485 2.61 -12.00 -8.62
N ASP A 486 2.15 -11.05 -9.45
CA ASP A 486 1.59 -11.31 -10.79
C ASP A 486 2.52 -12.08 -11.74
N ILE A 487 3.82 -11.76 -11.71
CA ILE A 487 4.84 -12.40 -12.57
C ILE A 487 5.78 -13.31 -11.78
N GLY A 488 5.55 -13.42 -10.47
CA GLY A 488 6.32 -14.25 -9.56
C GLY A 488 5.87 -15.71 -9.58
N ARG A 489 6.63 -16.56 -8.88
CA ARG A 489 6.21 -17.95 -8.69
C ARG A 489 5.10 -18.00 -7.62
N PRO A 490 4.01 -18.75 -7.84
CA PRO A 490 2.94 -18.91 -6.85
C PRO A 490 3.40 -19.71 -5.63
N LEU A 491 2.59 -19.77 -4.58
CA LEU A 491 2.87 -20.58 -3.40
C LEU A 491 2.86 -22.08 -3.71
N THR A 492 2.02 -22.51 -4.67
CA THR A 492 1.98 -23.89 -5.18
C THR A 492 3.34 -24.43 -5.62
N ASP A 493 4.17 -23.56 -6.20
CA ASP A 493 5.53 -23.85 -6.67
C ASP A 493 6.53 -24.16 -5.54
N PHE A 494 6.17 -23.88 -4.28
CA PHE A 494 6.98 -24.08 -3.09
C PHE A 494 6.32 -25.01 -2.06
N LEU A 495 5.16 -25.60 -2.39
CA LEU A 495 4.37 -26.42 -1.46
C LEU A 495 5.16 -27.52 -0.75
N PRO A 496 6.08 -28.27 -1.38
CA PRO A 496 6.85 -29.29 -0.67
C PRO A 496 7.65 -28.71 0.50
N ALA A 497 8.28 -27.54 0.32
CA ALA A 497 9.05 -26.87 1.36
C ALA A 497 8.14 -26.21 2.41
N LEU A 498 7.10 -25.50 1.96
CA LEU A 498 6.19 -24.79 2.86
C LEU A 498 5.33 -25.74 3.70
N SER A 499 4.87 -26.85 3.12
CA SER A 499 4.07 -27.85 3.82
C SER A 499 4.90 -28.65 4.82
N GLU A 500 6.18 -28.93 4.52
CA GLU A 500 7.08 -29.60 5.45
C GLU A 500 7.36 -28.74 6.68
N ALA A 501 7.59 -27.44 6.51
CA ALA A 501 7.84 -26.54 7.63
C ALA A 501 6.58 -26.12 8.39
N LYS A 502 5.39 -26.55 7.93
CA LYS A 502 4.12 -26.21 8.56
C LYS A 502 4.04 -26.80 9.96
N GLY A 503 3.95 -25.92 10.96
CA GLY A 503 3.89 -26.30 12.38
C GLY A 503 5.20 -26.01 13.13
N ASP A 504 6.33 -25.94 12.42
CA ASP A 504 7.64 -25.61 12.99
C ASP A 504 7.93 -24.12 12.96
N ILE A 505 7.34 -23.40 12.00
CA ILE A 505 7.45 -21.95 11.88
C ILE A 505 6.10 -21.33 11.47
N ASN A 506 5.84 -20.11 11.96
CA ASN A 506 4.67 -19.35 11.55
C ASN A 506 4.87 -18.76 10.15
N PHE A 507 3.79 -18.76 9.37
CA PHE A 507 3.75 -18.12 8.07
C PHE A 507 3.01 -16.78 8.14
N TYR A 508 3.51 -15.79 7.39
CA TYR A 508 2.93 -14.45 7.25
C TYR A 508 2.92 -14.05 5.77
N LEU A 509 2.37 -14.93 4.94
CA LEU A 509 2.56 -14.92 3.49
C LEU A 509 1.87 -13.73 2.82
N HIS A 510 2.59 -13.05 1.94
CA HIS A 510 1.96 -12.23 0.89
C HIS A 510 1.09 -13.13 0.01
N ALA A 511 -0.18 -12.76 -0.15
CA ALA A 511 -1.09 -13.48 -1.02
C ALA A 511 -2.22 -12.58 -1.53
N GLY A 512 -2.50 -12.71 -2.82
CA GLY A 512 -3.60 -12.02 -3.49
C GLY A 512 -3.41 -10.51 -3.64
N GLU A 513 -2.17 -10.02 -3.65
CA GLU A 513 -1.81 -8.65 -4.02
C GLU A 513 -1.92 -8.47 -5.55
N THR A 514 -3.14 -8.59 -6.07
CA THR A 514 -3.39 -8.56 -7.51
C THR A 514 -4.77 -8.04 -7.89
N ALA A 515 -4.84 -7.35 -9.03
CA ALA A 515 -6.10 -6.96 -9.65
C ALA A 515 -6.77 -8.11 -10.43
N TRP A 516 -6.07 -9.21 -10.70
CA TRP A 516 -6.60 -10.38 -11.42
C TRP A 516 -7.58 -11.22 -10.60
N LEU A 517 -8.31 -12.10 -11.29
CA LEU A 517 -9.25 -13.07 -10.72
C LEU A 517 -9.16 -14.39 -11.50
N GLY A 518 -8.98 -15.50 -10.78
CA GLY A 518 -8.85 -16.84 -11.37
C GLY A 518 -7.48 -17.09 -11.98
N THR A 519 -6.44 -16.48 -11.42
CA THR A 519 -5.04 -16.65 -11.80
C THR A 519 -4.25 -17.22 -10.63
N SER A 520 -3.04 -17.70 -10.89
CA SER A 520 -2.16 -18.23 -9.84
C SER A 520 -1.78 -17.18 -8.77
N ALA A 521 -1.87 -15.88 -9.08
CA ALA A 521 -1.57 -14.80 -8.14
C ALA A 521 -2.63 -14.65 -7.05
N ASP A 522 -3.92 -14.59 -7.41
CA ASP A 522 -5.02 -14.51 -6.43
C ASP A 522 -5.30 -15.88 -5.78
N GLU A 523 -5.03 -16.98 -6.46
CA GLU A 523 -5.14 -18.33 -5.89
C GLU A 523 -4.12 -18.61 -4.78
N ASN A 524 -3.04 -17.81 -4.65
CA ASN A 524 -2.16 -17.86 -3.47
C ASN A 524 -2.94 -17.62 -2.15
N LEU A 525 -4.11 -16.98 -2.18
CA LEU A 525 -5.00 -16.88 -1.02
C LEU A 525 -5.46 -18.26 -0.53
N VAL A 526 -5.74 -19.19 -1.44
CA VAL A 526 -6.12 -20.57 -1.12
C VAL A 526 -4.99 -21.23 -0.35
N ASP A 527 -3.78 -21.17 -0.90
CA ASP A 527 -2.61 -21.82 -0.33
C ASP A 527 -2.20 -21.20 1.01
N ALA A 528 -2.21 -19.87 1.14
CA ALA A 528 -1.90 -19.19 2.39
C ALA A 528 -2.86 -19.64 3.53
N ILE A 529 -4.15 -19.77 3.23
CA ILE A 529 -5.16 -20.26 4.19
C ILE A 529 -4.92 -21.74 4.54
N LEU A 530 -4.64 -22.59 3.54
CA LEU A 530 -4.40 -24.03 3.76
C LEU A 530 -3.08 -24.31 4.50
N LEU A 531 -2.05 -23.51 4.25
CA LEU A 531 -0.76 -23.55 4.96
C LEU A 531 -0.89 -23.04 6.40
N GLY A 532 -2.01 -22.40 6.76
CA GLY A 532 -2.26 -21.92 8.11
C GLY A 532 -1.50 -20.63 8.43
N SER A 533 -1.35 -19.74 7.45
CA SER A 533 -0.76 -18.42 7.64
C SER A 533 -1.46 -17.69 8.79
N LYS A 534 -0.68 -17.09 9.69
CA LYS A 534 -1.19 -16.38 10.88
C LYS A 534 -1.84 -15.05 10.49
N ARG A 535 -1.29 -14.43 9.45
CA ARG A 535 -1.82 -13.24 8.78
C ARG A 535 -1.58 -13.38 7.28
N ILE A 536 -2.34 -12.64 6.48
CA ILE A 536 -2.17 -12.58 5.02
C ILE A 536 -1.74 -11.16 4.65
N GLY A 537 -0.58 -11.05 3.99
CA GLY A 537 -0.08 -9.80 3.42
C GLY A 537 -0.97 -9.33 2.28
N HIS A 538 -1.47 -8.10 2.38
CA HIS A 538 -2.45 -7.44 1.51
C HIS A 538 -3.83 -8.09 1.47
N GLY A 539 -3.93 -9.31 0.93
CA GLY A 539 -5.22 -9.95 0.67
C GLY A 539 -6.10 -9.14 -0.28
N TYR A 540 -5.52 -8.38 -1.22
CA TYR A 540 -6.23 -7.40 -2.04
C TYR A 540 -7.37 -8.01 -2.88
N ALA A 541 -7.14 -9.17 -3.49
CA ALA A 541 -8.12 -9.87 -4.32
C ALA A 541 -9.21 -10.63 -3.53
N LEU A 542 -9.13 -10.71 -2.20
CA LEU A 542 -9.98 -11.60 -1.39
C LEU A 542 -11.49 -11.28 -1.51
N THR A 543 -11.88 -10.03 -1.75
CA THR A 543 -13.29 -9.66 -2.01
C THR A 543 -13.91 -10.37 -3.20
N LYS A 544 -13.09 -10.88 -4.14
CA LYS A 544 -13.53 -11.65 -5.31
C LYS A 544 -13.77 -13.13 -5.01
N HIS A 545 -13.43 -13.57 -3.80
CA HIS A 545 -13.44 -14.97 -3.36
C HIS A 545 -14.31 -15.17 -2.12
N PRO A 546 -15.66 -15.21 -2.24
CA PRO A 546 -16.57 -15.24 -1.08
C PRO A 546 -16.36 -16.45 -0.15
N SER A 547 -16.03 -17.63 -0.71
CA SER A 547 -15.70 -18.81 0.10
C SER A 547 -14.41 -18.63 0.91
N LEU A 548 -13.39 -17.99 0.33
CA LEU A 548 -12.13 -17.71 1.02
C LEU A 548 -12.30 -16.60 2.05
N MET A 549 -13.08 -15.56 1.74
CA MET A 549 -13.47 -14.54 2.72
C MET A 549 -14.14 -15.17 3.95
N SER A 550 -15.10 -16.07 3.73
CA SER A 550 -15.73 -16.82 4.83
C SER A 550 -14.72 -17.65 5.62
N ALA A 551 -13.74 -18.27 4.96
CA ALA A 551 -12.70 -19.05 5.62
C ALA A 551 -11.77 -18.17 6.47
N VAL A 552 -11.34 -17.01 5.95
CA VAL A 552 -10.51 -16.02 6.66
C VAL A 552 -11.21 -15.54 7.92
N MET A 553 -12.49 -15.14 7.81
CA MET A 553 -13.28 -14.69 8.97
C MET A 553 -13.47 -15.81 10.01
N LYS A 554 -13.79 -17.03 9.58
CA LYS A 554 -14.00 -18.17 10.49
C LYS A 554 -12.72 -18.63 11.20
N LYS A 555 -11.57 -18.51 10.53
CA LYS A 555 -10.26 -18.91 11.05
C LYS A 555 -9.55 -17.77 11.79
N ASP A 556 -10.15 -16.59 11.85
CA ASP A 556 -9.60 -15.39 12.49
C ASP A 556 -8.20 -15.03 11.96
N ILE A 557 -8.03 -15.09 10.63
CA ILE A 557 -6.76 -14.76 9.97
C ILE A 557 -6.77 -13.28 9.62
N ALA A 558 -5.88 -12.49 10.22
CA ALA A 558 -5.86 -11.06 9.93
C ALA A 558 -5.30 -10.73 8.54
N LEU A 559 -5.90 -9.72 7.90
CA LEU A 559 -5.46 -9.11 6.66
C LEU A 559 -4.59 -7.90 6.98
N GLU A 560 -3.34 -7.91 6.51
CA GLU A 560 -2.41 -6.79 6.63
C GLU A 560 -2.59 -5.87 5.42
N VAL A 561 -3.32 -4.77 5.60
CA VAL A 561 -3.70 -3.90 4.50
C VAL A 561 -2.80 -2.66 4.43
N ASN A 562 -2.21 -2.42 3.26
CA ASN A 562 -1.29 -1.33 2.96
C ASN A 562 -1.88 -0.43 1.86
N VAL A 563 -2.70 0.55 2.23
CA VAL A 563 -3.55 1.29 1.28
C VAL A 563 -2.73 2.11 0.31
N ILE A 564 -1.69 2.80 0.79
CA ILE A 564 -0.85 3.65 -0.05
C ILE A 564 -0.02 2.81 -1.01
N SER A 565 0.55 1.69 -0.54
CA SER A 565 1.26 0.72 -1.39
C SER A 565 0.40 0.28 -2.57
N ASN A 566 -0.85 -0.13 -2.30
CA ASN A 566 -1.75 -0.61 -3.36
C ASN A 566 -2.11 0.47 -4.40
N VAL A 567 -2.13 1.76 -4.02
CA VAL A 567 -2.33 2.86 -4.99
C VAL A 567 -1.06 3.09 -5.79
N VAL A 568 0.08 3.21 -5.12
CA VAL A 568 1.36 3.52 -5.76
C VAL A 568 1.78 2.42 -6.72
N LEU A 569 1.51 1.16 -6.38
CA LEU A 569 1.79 -0.01 -7.23
C LEU A 569 0.68 -0.29 -8.26
N SER A 570 -0.18 0.68 -8.54
CA SER A 570 -1.18 0.65 -9.62
C SER A 570 -2.25 -0.45 -9.51
N LEU A 571 -2.62 -0.90 -8.30
CA LEU A 571 -3.74 -1.82 -8.11
C LEU A 571 -5.10 -1.11 -8.07
N VAL A 572 -5.11 0.15 -7.60
CA VAL A 572 -6.29 1.03 -7.62
C VAL A 572 -5.87 2.49 -7.70
N HIS A 573 -6.49 3.24 -8.61
CA HIS A 573 -6.25 4.69 -8.71
C HIS A 573 -7.06 5.51 -7.68
N ASP A 574 -8.34 5.17 -7.51
CA ASP A 574 -9.26 5.84 -6.59
C ASP A 574 -9.45 4.99 -5.33
N VAL A 575 -8.86 5.41 -4.21
CA VAL A 575 -8.88 4.64 -2.95
C VAL A 575 -10.29 4.39 -2.42
N ARG A 576 -11.30 5.13 -2.86
CA ARG A 576 -12.70 4.88 -2.48
C ARG A 576 -13.21 3.52 -3.00
N ASN A 577 -12.53 2.95 -4.00
CA ASN A 577 -12.81 1.62 -4.55
C ASN A 577 -11.87 0.53 -4.00
N HIS A 578 -11.05 0.84 -3.00
CA HIS A 578 -10.12 -0.11 -2.42
C HIS A 578 -10.88 -1.26 -1.71
N PRO A 579 -10.47 -2.54 -1.84
CA PRO A 579 -11.16 -3.69 -1.24
C PRO A 579 -11.28 -3.63 0.29
N LEU A 580 -10.41 -2.88 0.95
CA LEU A 580 -10.50 -2.54 2.37
C LEU A 580 -11.88 -1.98 2.75
N ALA A 581 -12.57 -1.22 1.88
CA ALA A 581 -13.92 -0.73 2.17
C ALA A 581 -14.88 -1.88 2.51
N SER A 582 -14.79 -3.00 1.77
CA SER A 582 -15.58 -4.20 2.04
C SER A 582 -15.14 -4.90 3.34
N TYR A 583 -13.84 -4.99 3.61
CA TYR A 583 -13.33 -5.61 4.85
C TYR A 583 -13.78 -4.85 6.09
N LEU A 584 -13.74 -3.52 6.02
CA LEU A 584 -14.22 -2.65 7.09
C LEU A 584 -15.72 -2.80 7.29
N ALA A 585 -16.53 -2.81 6.22
CA ALA A 585 -17.98 -2.96 6.31
C ALA A 585 -18.41 -4.33 6.86
N MET A 586 -17.64 -5.39 6.58
CA MET A 586 -17.93 -6.76 7.03
C MET A 586 -17.42 -7.07 8.45
N GLY A 587 -16.71 -6.14 9.11
CA GLY A 587 -16.11 -6.42 10.40
C GLY A 587 -14.96 -7.44 10.34
N ALA A 588 -14.26 -7.51 9.21
CA ALA A 588 -13.18 -8.47 8.99
C ALA A 588 -11.97 -8.20 9.92
N PRO A 589 -11.16 -9.22 10.24
CA PRO A 589 -9.93 -9.05 11.01
C PRO A 589 -8.88 -8.31 10.17
N VAL A 590 -8.79 -6.99 10.34
CA VAL A 590 -7.87 -6.12 9.60
C VAL A 590 -6.84 -5.51 10.52
N VAL A 591 -5.59 -5.48 10.08
CA VAL A 591 -4.53 -4.63 10.62
C VAL A 591 -4.04 -3.70 9.51
N LEU A 592 -3.98 -2.39 9.80
CA LEU A 592 -3.42 -1.41 8.87
C LEU A 592 -1.92 -1.30 9.06
N SER A 593 -1.21 -1.14 7.95
CA SER A 593 0.24 -0.95 7.92
C SER A 593 0.62 -0.13 6.69
N SER A 594 1.92 0.12 6.48
CA SER A 594 2.42 1.05 5.47
C SER A 594 3.39 0.46 4.45
N ASP A 595 3.79 -0.80 4.63
CA ASP A 595 4.66 -1.53 3.71
C ASP A 595 6.06 -0.88 3.59
N ASP A 596 6.24 -0.03 2.58
CA ASP A 596 7.49 0.67 2.25
C ASP A 596 7.33 2.21 2.28
N PRO A 597 6.97 2.83 3.44
CA PRO A 597 6.59 4.24 3.52
C PRO A 597 7.66 5.20 2.97
N GLY A 598 8.94 4.86 3.07
CA GLY A 598 10.04 5.61 2.49
C GLY A 598 9.99 5.69 0.96
N ALA A 599 9.67 4.57 0.30
CA ALA A 599 9.53 4.51 -1.16
C ALA A 599 8.32 5.29 -1.66
N TRP A 600 7.28 5.40 -0.82
CA TRP A 600 6.07 6.18 -1.10
C TRP A 600 6.20 7.66 -0.71
N SER A 601 7.31 8.09 -0.14
CA SER A 601 7.41 9.43 0.48
C SER A 601 6.22 9.70 1.43
N ALA A 602 5.85 8.69 2.22
CA ALA A 602 4.80 8.74 3.22
C ALA A 602 5.40 8.79 4.63
N GLU A 603 4.60 9.25 5.59
CA GLU A 603 4.89 9.09 7.01
C GLU A 603 4.79 7.61 7.41
N PRO A 604 5.44 7.18 8.52
CA PRO A 604 5.59 5.77 8.85
C PRO A 604 4.30 4.96 8.80
N VAL A 605 3.20 5.39 9.43
CA VAL A 605 1.90 4.68 9.41
C VAL A 605 0.70 5.65 9.39
N SER A 606 0.86 6.89 9.88
CA SER A 606 -0.24 7.86 9.98
C SER A 606 -0.89 8.23 8.65
N HIS A 607 -0.14 8.24 7.54
CA HIS A 607 -0.72 8.48 6.22
C HIS A 607 -1.67 7.35 5.81
N ASP A 608 -1.30 6.08 5.99
CA ASP A 608 -2.19 4.94 5.68
C ASP A 608 -3.46 4.96 6.55
N PHE A 609 -3.34 5.27 7.86
CA PHE A 609 -4.52 5.45 8.71
C PHE A 609 -5.42 6.59 8.24
N PHE A 610 -4.83 7.72 7.82
CA PHE A 610 -5.60 8.85 7.31
C PHE A 610 -6.32 8.52 6.01
N VAL A 611 -5.62 7.95 5.03
CA VAL A 611 -6.20 7.57 3.73
C VAL A 611 -7.26 6.48 3.92
N ALA A 612 -7.03 5.50 4.81
CA ALA A 612 -8.03 4.51 5.16
C ALA A 612 -9.28 5.15 5.80
N PHE A 613 -9.11 6.07 6.75
CA PHE A 613 -10.23 6.66 7.51
C PHE A 613 -11.05 7.69 6.72
N MET A 614 -10.39 8.48 5.86
CA MET A 614 -11.02 9.55 5.08
C MET A 614 -11.37 9.13 3.65
N GLY A 615 -10.50 8.35 3.01
CA GLY A 615 -10.65 7.96 1.61
C GLY A 615 -11.38 6.63 1.41
N VAL A 616 -11.12 5.63 2.25
CA VAL A 616 -11.65 4.26 2.04
C VAL A 616 -12.89 3.97 2.87
N ALA A 617 -12.85 4.29 4.16
CA ALA A 617 -13.90 3.95 5.10
C ALA A 617 -15.20 4.72 4.83
N SER A 618 -16.31 4.18 5.34
CA SER A 618 -17.57 4.91 5.37
C SER A 618 -17.37 6.29 6.01
N LYS A 619 -18.09 7.30 5.50
CA LYS A 619 -18.13 8.61 6.16
C LYS A 619 -18.60 8.50 7.62
N HIS A 620 -19.37 7.45 7.95
CA HIS A 620 -19.86 7.18 9.30
C HIS A 620 -18.87 6.41 10.18
N ALA A 621 -17.77 5.90 9.63
CA ALA A 621 -16.71 5.30 10.43
C ALA A 621 -16.07 6.36 11.32
N ASP A 622 -15.83 6.01 12.58
CA ASP A 622 -15.51 6.97 13.64
C ASP A 622 -14.36 6.48 14.54
N LEU A 623 -14.21 7.07 15.74
CA LEU A 623 -13.13 6.74 16.66
C LEU A 623 -13.08 5.25 17.03
N ARG A 624 -14.23 4.56 17.01
CA ARG A 624 -14.34 3.13 17.30
C ARG A 624 -13.58 2.27 16.29
N MET A 625 -13.66 2.61 15.01
CA MET A 625 -12.91 1.91 13.96
C MET A 625 -11.41 2.08 14.19
N LEU A 626 -10.96 3.30 14.46
CA LEU A 626 -9.55 3.61 14.70
C LEU A 626 -9.01 2.85 15.91
N LYS A 627 -9.76 2.86 17.03
CA LYS A 627 -9.43 2.09 18.24
C LYS A 627 -9.37 0.59 17.95
N GLN A 628 -10.33 0.05 17.21
CA GLN A 628 -10.36 -1.38 16.86
C GLN A 628 -9.17 -1.79 16.00
N LEU A 629 -8.77 -0.97 15.02
CA LEU A 629 -7.62 -1.27 14.16
C LEU A 629 -6.30 -1.24 14.96
N ALA A 630 -6.15 -0.29 15.88
CA ALA A 630 -5.01 -0.27 16.79
C ALA A 630 -5.01 -1.51 17.71
N LEU A 631 -6.16 -1.89 18.29
CA LEU A 631 -6.27 -3.11 19.09
C LEU A 631 -6.00 -4.39 18.28
N ASN A 632 -6.46 -4.45 17.03
CA ASN A 632 -6.20 -5.58 16.13
C ASN A 632 -4.69 -5.76 15.93
N SER A 633 -3.92 -4.68 15.77
CA SER A 633 -2.46 -4.77 15.63
C SER A 633 -1.77 -5.41 16.86
N ILE A 634 -2.39 -5.32 18.04
CA ILE A 634 -1.92 -5.97 19.27
C ILE A 634 -2.35 -7.44 19.25
N THR A 635 -3.64 -7.69 19.00
CA THR A 635 -4.24 -9.05 18.97
C THR A 635 -3.52 -9.99 18.01
N TYR A 636 -3.26 -9.52 16.78
CA TYR A 636 -2.67 -10.32 15.72
C TYR A 636 -1.14 -10.24 15.65
N SER A 637 -0.49 -9.55 16.59
CA SER A 637 0.97 -9.59 16.71
C SER A 637 1.47 -11.01 17.01
N ALA A 638 2.72 -11.26 16.67
CA ALA A 638 3.50 -12.44 16.98
C ALA A 638 4.14 -12.39 18.38
N LEU A 639 3.76 -11.41 19.21
CA LEU A 639 4.07 -11.42 20.63
C LEU A 639 3.37 -12.60 21.30
N ASP A 640 3.97 -13.09 22.38
CA ASP A 640 3.33 -13.99 23.32
C ASP A 640 2.29 -13.25 24.16
N ASP A 641 1.53 -13.98 24.98
CA ASP A 641 0.45 -13.41 25.78
C ASP A 641 0.96 -12.34 26.75
N GLU A 642 2.16 -12.52 27.32
CA GLU A 642 2.79 -11.53 28.18
C GLU A 642 3.17 -10.26 27.42
N GLY A 643 3.81 -10.39 26.26
CA GLY A 643 4.15 -9.28 25.37
C GLY A 643 2.90 -8.51 24.91
N LYS A 644 1.82 -9.21 24.56
CA LYS A 644 0.53 -8.60 24.21
C LYS A 644 -0.09 -7.86 25.39
N ALA A 645 -0.04 -8.42 26.60
CA ALA A 645 -0.53 -7.77 27.80
C ALA A 645 0.26 -6.48 28.12
N ARG A 646 1.59 -6.52 27.97
CA ARG A 646 2.46 -5.33 28.14
C ARG A 646 2.14 -4.27 27.08
N LEU A 647 2.04 -4.65 25.80
CA LEU A 647 1.70 -3.74 24.71
C LEU A 647 0.33 -3.11 24.91
N LEU A 648 -0.69 -3.90 25.31
CA LEU A 648 -2.03 -3.39 25.59
C LEU A 648 -2.04 -2.39 26.74
N LYS A 649 -1.26 -2.64 27.80
CA LYS A 649 -1.12 -1.70 28.92
C LYS A 649 -0.52 -0.36 28.47
N VAL A 650 0.57 -0.38 27.69
CA VAL A 650 1.15 0.84 27.14
C VAL A 650 0.16 1.55 26.22
N PHE A 651 -0.49 0.81 25.34
CA PHE A 651 -1.49 1.33 24.42
C PHE A 651 -2.60 2.07 25.16
N ASN A 652 -3.20 1.47 26.19
CA ASN A 652 -4.27 2.10 26.96
C ASN A 652 -3.81 3.42 27.61
N ASN A 653 -2.62 3.45 28.22
CA ASN A 653 -2.08 4.68 28.81
C ASN A 653 -1.88 5.80 27.78
N ARG A 654 -1.34 5.46 26.60
CA ARG A 654 -1.15 6.40 25.50
C ARG A 654 -2.49 6.82 24.89
N TRP A 655 -3.45 5.90 24.82
CA TRP A 655 -4.79 6.15 24.28
C TRP A 655 -5.57 7.13 25.15
N ASP A 656 -5.56 6.94 26.47
CA ASP A 656 -6.19 7.86 27.43
C ASP A 656 -5.56 9.25 27.39
N THR A 657 -4.24 9.33 27.17
CA THR A 657 -3.54 10.60 26.98
C THR A 657 -3.94 11.27 25.67
N PHE A 658 -3.96 10.52 24.58
CA PHE A 658 -4.42 11.00 23.28
C PHE A 658 -5.86 11.55 23.34
N VAL A 659 -6.79 10.83 23.97
CA VAL A 659 -8.19 11.26 24.13
C VAL A 659 -8.25 12.59 24.87
N ARG A 660 -7.55 12.72 26.02
CA ARG A 660 -7.46 13.97 26.78
C ARG A 660 -6.85 15.10 25.96
N ASP A 661 -5.80 14.83 25.19
CA ASP A 661 -5.14 15.84 24.37
C ASP A 661 -6.06 16.34 23.25
N VAL A 662 -6.85 15.48 22.63
CA VAL A 662 -7.85 15.88 21.62
C VAL A 662 -8.93 16.77 22.23
N ILE A 663 -9.42 16.45 23.42
CA ILE A 663 -10.45 17.24 24.12
C ILE A 663 -9.91 18.63 24.51
N ASN A 664 -8.67 18.71 24.96
CA ASN A 664 -8.05 19.94 25.46
C ASN A 664 -7.39 20.80 24.37
N ASP A 665 -7.27 20.31 23.14
CA ASP A 665 -6.65 21.03 22.04
C ASP A 665 -7.58 22.13 21.51
N VAL A 666 -7.37 23.34 22.05
CA VAL A 666 -8.13 24.55 21.69
C VAL A 666 -8.11 24.84 20.18
N SER A 667 -7.10 24.37 19.43
CA SER A 667 -7.05 24.57 17.98
C SER A 667 -8.04 23.68 17.20
N LEU A 668 -8.57 22.64 17.85
CA LEU A 668 -9.64 21.78 17.33
C LEU A 668 -11.03 22.26 17.79
N LEU A 669 -11.08 23.10 18.84
CA LEU A 669 -12.29 23.69 19.38
C LEU A 669 -12.58 25.00 18.66
N ASP A 670 -13.67 25.03 17.90
CA ASP A 670 -14.14 26.26 17.26
C ASP A 670 -14.62 27.28 18.32
N THR A 671 -14.62 28.58 18.02
CA THR A 671 -15.15 29.62 18.93
C THR A 671 -16.61 29.37 19.33
N ASN A 672 -17.39 28.71 18.47
CA ASN A 672 -18.77 28.26 18.75
C ASN A 672 -18.84 26.94 19.54
N TRP A 673 -17.79 26.13 19.59
CA TRP A 673 -17.75 24.89 20.39
C TRP A 673 -17.73 25.19 21.89
N ASN A 674 -17.12 26.30 22.31
CA ASN A 674 -17.17 26.75 23.70
C ASN A 674 -18.61 27.02 24.18
N LEU A 675 -19.48 27.53 23.31
CA LEU A 675 -20.91 27.71 23.60
C LEU A 675 -21.64 26.36 23.69
N THR A 676 -21.34 25.41 22.81
CA THR A 676 -21.97 24.09 22.81
C THR A 676 -21.52 23.23 23.99
N GLN A 677 -20.24 23.27 24.37
CA GLN A 677 -19.71 22.59 25.57
C GLN A 677 -20.22 23.24 26.85
N ALA A 678 -20.29 24.58 26.92
CA ALA A 678 -20.93 25.27 28.04
C ALA A 678 -22.41 24.89 28.17
N LEU A 679 -23.12 24.69 27.05
CA LEU A 679 -24.52 24.24 27.04
C LEU A 679 -24.67 22.74 27.33
N TYR A 680 -23.70 21.91 26.94
CA TYR A 680 -23.67 20.46 27.18
C TYR A 680 -23.34 20.15 28.65
N HIS A 681 -22.31 20.78 29.22
CA HIS A 681 -22.00 20.71 30.65
C HIS A 681 -23.08 21.37 31.54
N ALA A 682 -23.85 22.31 31.01
CA ALA A 682 -25.05 22.85 31.67
C ALA A 682 -26.32 22.00 31.50
N GLY A 683 -26.23 20.81 30.85
CA GLY A 683 -27.35 19.88 30.69
C GLY A 683 -28.44 20.33 29.70
N ARG A 684 -28.14 21.28 28.79
CA ARG A 684 -29.13 21.92 27.90
C ARG A 684 -29.13 21.41 26.46
N LEU A 685 -28.19 20.53 26.09
CA LEU A 685 -28.16 19.88 24.77
C LEU A 685 -28.09 18.36 24.93
N ARG A 686 -29.01 17.64 24.27
CA ARG A 686 -28.92 16.18 24.11
C ARG A 686 -27.92 15.85 22.99
N PRO A 687 -27.23 14.70 23.04
CA PRO A 687 -26.22 14.33 22.04
C PRO A 687 -26.77 14.36 20.61
N TRP A 688 -25.91 14.68 19.65
CA TRP A 688 -26.18 14.63 18.20
C TRP A 688 -26.23 13.17 17.71
N TYR A 689 -27.14 12.38 18.27
CA TYR A 689 -27.63 11.11 17.73
C TYR A 689 -29.15 11.09 17.95
N PRO A 690 -29.97 10.73 16.94
CA PRO A 690 -31.42 10.66 17.12
C PRO A 690 -31.79 9.39 17.88
N VAL A 691 -31.59 9.40 19.20
CA VAL A 691 -32.19 8.43 20.12
C VAL A 691 -33.38 9.11 20.79
N GLU A 692 -34.53 9.11 20.10
CA GLU A 692 -35.79 9.44 20.75
C GLU A 692 -36.25 8.25 21.60
N GLN A 693 -36.40 8.53 22.89
CA GLN A 693 -36.87 7.62 23.91
C GLN A 693 -38.31 7.19 23.64
N VAL A 694 -38.55 5.89 23.85
CA VAL A 694 -39.87 5.25 23.91
C VAL A 694 -40.78 5.99 24.92
N PRO A 695 -42.05 6.32 24.59
CA PRO A 695 -42.94 6.95 25.56
C PRO A 695 -43.44 5.90 26.57
N LYS A 696 -43.12 6.10 27.85
CA LYS A 696 -43.85 5.49 28.96
C LYS A 696 -44.90 6.49 29.46
N GLY A 697 -46.15 6.04 29.51
CA GLY A 697 -47.29 6.82 29.95
C GLY A 697 -47.42 6.98 31.47
N PHE A 698 -48.26 7.95 31.81
CA PHE A 698 -48.98 8.22 33.07
C PHE A 698 -48.21 8.68 34.32
N GLY A 699 -48.65 9.84 34.84
CA GLY A 699 -48.59 10.18 36.27
C GLY A 699 -48.15 11.62 36.58
N ASN A 700 -49.10 12.55 36.66
CA ASN A 700 -48.94 13.82 37.38
C ASN A 700 -48.81 13.50 38.90
N PRO A 701 -48.04 14.25 39.71
CA PRO A 701 -48.54 15.53 40.24
C PRO A 701 -47.49 16.64 40.50
N ILE A 702 -47.94 17.89 40.28
CA ILE A 702 -47.84 19.10 41.13
C ILE A 702 -46.74 19.13 42.22
N LEU A 703 -45.79 20.09 42.11
CA LEU A 703 -45.40 21.06 43.16
C LEU A 703 -44.18 21.91 42.74
N GLY A 704 -44.24 23.21 43.03
CA GLY A 704 -43.04 23.99 43.41
C GLY A 704 -42.48 25.00 42.40
N THR A 705 -43.11 26.17 42.29
CA THR A 705 -42.50 27.42 41.81
C THR A 705 -41.33 27.86 42.70
N ILE A 706 -40.13 28.06 42.14
CA ILE A 706 -39.01 28.80 42.76
C ILE A 706 -38.36 29.71 41.69
N PRO A 707 -38.01 30.97 42.02
CA PRO A 707 -37.86 32.05 41.04
C PRO A 707 -36.47 32.15 40.38
N ILE A 708 -36.49 32.70 39.17
CA ILE A 708 -35.37 33.12 38.35
C ILE A 708 -34.61 34.25 39.07
N SER A 709 -33.31 34.06 39.31
CA SER A 709 -32.41 35.18 39.60
C SER A 709 -31.00 34.96 39.01
N VAL A 710 -30.59 35.98 38.25
CA VAL A 710 -29.23 36.44 37.91
C VAL A 710 -28.41 35.64 36.89
N VAL A 711 -28.36 36.23 35.68
CA VAL A 711 -27.29 36.13 34.68
C VAL A 711 -26.16 37.10 35.06
N ARG A 712 -24.91 36.61 35.14
CA ARG A 712 -23.58 37.28 35.02
C ARG A 712 -22.54 36.25 35.52
N ALA A 713 -21.47 35.87 34.83
CA ALA A 713 -20.78 36.34 33.64
C ALA A 713 -20.20 35.14 32.88
#